data_AF-A0A847FLF4-F1
#
_entry.id   AF-A0A847FLF4-F1
#
_cell.length_a   1.000
_cell.length_b   1.000
_cell.length_c   1.000
_cell.angle_alpha   90.00
_cell.angle_beta   90.00
_cell.angle_gamma   90.00
#
_symmetry.space_group_name_H-M   'P 1'
#
loop_
_entity.id
_entity.type
_entity.pdbx_description
1 polymer ?
#
loop_
_entity_poly.entity_id
_entity_poly.type
_entity_poly.pdbx_seq_one_letter_code
_entity_poly.pdbx_strand_id
1 'polypeptide(L)'
;MTEDKETNTRRIPTRQILFIGFSFVVGFIILGVIAIQVWEYSNSVPFCANFCHDVHPEEIAAFEDSYHGSIKCVECHMGRVGTLQNIILKASHFRHLPEVIFDQYERPLESETMRPANESCELCHYPPAFHGDTVRELVGYRTDEENTLERVYLILRTAGGVRTLGLGLGIHWHIANPVEYVSADERSGSIPWIRTTLPDGRTVEYVDITNPLGEEELAASEVQLMDCVDCHNRVGHPFSSPEQLIDDALATGELSNNLPAIKRYMDDLLTANYADREQAYQSVEQIQVQYEAEYPQVAQERRPEIEQAMELARGLIDRLVFDVPGVTWQDFPNQSGHKDFAGCFRCHDGKHLSEDGSSIRLHCNICHSIPITALAGERPPDMPVRTVPEPASHLETNFMADHRFQATEEACSECHGEIEFGADDSSFCANSSCHGQSWPEVELDAAFPHPVPLEGQHAEVWCHDCHEGVRQPEFECSNCHEAPQPHFGENCEGCHTPMGWDQAELGAFVHPIALEGAHAEISCTACHAEQVVGLQYTCGNCHEAPVPHFGPSCEDCHVPTTFSDATLPPELHPVPLEGAHLQVSCESCHQDDEADLEFVCSNCHEAPPNHVPGGCNVCHTPEGFVESAAFLVRLSPQVPHNVDGREAFCLDCHDPAGNIEPAPRNHVNYIVEQCLLCHKPAQ
;
A
#
# COMPACT_ATOMS: atom_id res chain seq x y z
N MET A 1 105.01 -2.03 -36.57
CA MET A 1 104.51 -0.74 -37.10
C MET A 1 103.04 -0.70 -36.76
N THR A 2 102.71 -0.14 -35.59
CA THR A 2 101.34 -0.02 -35.08
C THR A 2 100.87 1.39 -35.41
N GLU A 3 99.79 1.46 -36.16
CA GLU A 3 99.19 2.68 -36.71
C GLU A 3 98.21 3.24 -35.67
N ASP A 4 98.62 4.30 -34.97
CA ASP A 4 97.74 5.03 -34.04
C ASP A 4 96.78 5.92 -34.85
N LYS A 5 95.49 5.58 -34.81
CA LYS A 5 94.40 6.45 -35.25
C LYS A 5 94.19 7.55 -34.21
N GLU A 6 94.72 8.74 -34.49
CA GLU A 6 94.34 9.96 -33.77
C GLU A 6 92.85 10.26 -34.01
N THR A 7 92.09 10.31 -32.91
CA THR A 7 90.68 10.71 -32.90
C THR A 7 90.60 12.24 -32.90
N ASN A 8 90.18 12.82 -34.02
CA ASN A 8 89.95 14.25 -34.18
C ASN A 8 88.64 14.66 -33.48
N THR A 9 88.69 14.94 -32.18
CA THR A 9 87.54 15.52 -31.46
C THR A 9 87.42 17.01 -31.81
N ARG A 10 86.51 17.36 -32.74
CA ARG A 10 86.09 18.74 -32.99
C ARG A 10 85.55 19.36 -31.71
N ARG A 11 86.29 20.32 -31.11
CA ARG A 11 85.80 21.13 -29.99
C ARG A 11 84.77 22.14 -30.51
N ILE A 12 83.55 22.06 -29.99
CA ILE A 12 82.48 23.02 -30.28
C ILE A 12 82.91 24.39 -29.71
N PRO A 13 82.89 25.50 -30.48
CA PRO A 13 83.24 26.82 -29.98
C PRO A 13 82.30 27.25 -28.85
N THR A 14 82.85 27.85 -27.78
CA THR A 14 82.13 28.24 -26.56
C THR A 14 80.86 29.07 -26.83
N ARG A 15 80.84 29.88 -27.89
CA ARG A 15 79.65 30.64 -28.34
C ARG A 15 78.51 29.74 -28.83
N GLN A 16 78.80 28.62 -29.50
CA GLN A 16 77.78 27.65 -29.90
C GLN A 16 77.23 26.89 -28.71
N ILE A 17 78.08 26.54 -27.72
CA ILE A 17 77.61 25.91 -26.47
C ILE A 17 76.69 26.87 -25.69
N LEU A 18 77.05 28.16 -25.60
CA LEU A 18 76.21 29.17 -24.95
C LEU A 18 74.89 29.41 -25.71
N PHE A 19 74.91 29.42 -27.04
CA PHE A 19 73.69 29.58 -27.85
C PHE A 19 72.77 28.36 -27.76
N ILE A 20 73.33 27.15 -27.79
CA ILE A 20 72.57 25.90 -27.61
C ILE A 20 71.99 25.84 -26.19
N GLY A 21 72.80 26.17 -25.17
CA GLY A 21 72.35 26.24 -23.78
C GLY A 21 71.25 27.28 -23.57
N PHE A 22 71.40 28.47 -24.14
CA PHE A 22 70.38 29.52 -24.12
C PHE A 22 69.09 29.08 -24.83
N SER A 23 69.20 28.49 -26.02
CA SER A 23 68.05 28.00 -26.78
C SER A 23 67.33 26.87 -26.05
N PHE A 24 68.08 25.98 -25.36
CA PHE A 24 67.50 24.94 -24.52
C PHE A 24 66.75 25.52 -23.32
N VAL A 25 67.33 26.51 -22.63
CA VAL A 25 66.66 27.20 -21.52
C VAL A 25 65.38 27.91 -22.00
N VAL A 26 65.44 28.65 -23.10
CA VAL A 26 64.27 29.30 -23.69
C VAL A 26 63.21 28.27 -24.10
N GLY A 27 63.61 27.18 -24.75
CA GLY A 27 62.72 26.09 -25.12
C GLY A 27 62.06 25.43 -23.90
N PHE A 28 62.82 25.19 -22.83
CA PHE A 28 62.31 24.64 -21.58
C PHE A 28 61.32 25.60 -20.89
N ILE A 29 61.60 26.90 -20.89
CA ILE A 29 60.67 27.92 -20.37
C ILE A 29 59.38 27.93 -21.19
N ILE A 30 59.47 27.94 -22.53
CA ILE A 30 58.29 27.91 -23.40
C ILE A 30 57.46 26.66 -23.12
N LEU A 31 58.10 25.49 -23.04
CA LEU A 31 57.41 24.24 -22.74
C LEU A 31 56.76 24.27 -21.35
N GLY A 32 57.44 24.82 -20.35
CA GLY A 32 56.89 25.03 -19.01
C GLY A 32 55.66 25.93 -19.01
N VAL A 33 55.70 27.06 -19.74
CA VAL A 33 54.54 27.96 -19.88
C VAL A 33 53.38 27.27 -20.57
N ILE A 34 53.64 26.52 -21.65
CA ILE A 34 52.61 25.74 -22.34
C ILE A 34 52.00 24.70 -21.39
N ALA A 35 52.83 23.96 -20.65
CA ALA A 35 52.37 22.95 -19.70
C ALA A 35 51.47 23.56 -18.60
N ILE A 36 51.84 24.74 -18.08
CA ILE A 36 51.02 25.47 -17.09
C ILE A 36 49.68 25.87 -17.70
N GLN A 37 49.67 26.41 -18.92
CA GLN A 37 48.41 26.83 -19.57
C GLN A 37 47.49 25.65 -19.88
N VAL A 38 48.05 24.54 -20.34
CA VAL A 38 47.30 23.29 -20.55
C VAL A 38 46.73 22.79 -19.23
N TRP A 39 47.52 22.83 -18.16
CA TRP A 39 47.06 22.44 -16.82
C TRP A 39 45.92 23.34 -16.33
N GLU A 40 46.07 24.66 -16.39
CA GLU A 40 45.03 25.60 -15.96
C GLU A 40 43.74 25.43 -16.78
N TYR A 41 43.84 25.30 -18.10
CA TYR A 41 42.68 25.04 -18.95
C TYR A 41 42.00 23.72 -18.61
N SER A 42 42.77 22.64 -18.43
CA SER A 42 42.22 21.32 -18.08
C SER A 42 41.50 21.28 -16.73
N ASN A 43 41.72 22.26 -15.86
CA ASN A 43 41.08 22.37 -14.55
C ASN A 43 40.05 23.52 -14.50
N SER A 44 39.71 24.09 -15.65
CA SER A 44 38.71 25.14 -15.77
C SER A 44 37.31 24.55 -15.94
N VAL A 45 36.29 25.31 -15.52
CA VAL A 45 34.87 24.94 -15.71
C VAL A 45 34.57 24.65 -17.19
N PRO A 46 34.98 25.49 -18.18
CA PRO A 46 34.71 25.19 -19.58
C PRO A 46 35.31 23.88 -20.11
N PHE A 47 36.45 23.43 -19.55
CA PHE A 47 36.99 22.13 -19.95
C PHE A 47 36.14 20.99 -19.41
N CYS A 48 35.81 21.03 -18.10
CA CYS A 48 34.96 20.02 -17.47
C CYS A 48 33.58 19.97 -18.14
N ALA A 49 32.92 21.12 -18.28
CA ALA A 49 31.60 21.27 -18.89
C ALA A 49 31.57 20.77 -20.34
N ASN A 50 32.42 21.27 -21.23
CA ASN A 50 32.28 20.99 -22.66
C ASN A 50 32.92 19.68 -23.14
N PHE A 51 33.82 19.05 -22.36
CA PHE A 51 34.54 17.85 -22.81
C PHE A 51 34.25 16.60 -22.01
N CYS A 52 33.91 16.75 -20.72
CA CYS A 52 33.65 15.60 -19.85
C CYS A 52 32.18 15.50 -19.45
N HIS A 53 31.51 16.64 -19.27
CA HIS A 53 30.16 16.71 -18.70
C HIS A 53 29.09 17.27 -19.66
N ASP A 54 29.42 17.45 -20.95
CA ASP A 54 28.47 17.87 -22.00
C ASP A 54 27.38 16.82 -22.21
N VAL A 55 27.64 15.60 -21.74
CA VAL A 55 26.64 14.55 -21.65
C VAL A 55 25.49 14.95 -20.73
N HIS A 56 25.67 15.71 -19.65
CA HIS A 56 24.60 16.13 -18.73
C HIS A 56 24.51 17.66 -18.63
N PRO A 57 23.97 18.32 -19.70
CA PRO A 57 23.85 19.78 -19.74
C PRO A 57 22.99 20.35 -18.60
N GLU A 58 22.08 19.55 -18.04
CA GLU A 58 21.24 19.90 -16.89
C GLU A 58 22.08 20.25 -15.64
N GLU A 59 23.14 19.51 -15.34
CA GLU A 59 23.99 19.78 -14.18
C GLU A 59 24.89 21.01 -14.40
N ILE A 60 25.28 21.29 -15.63
CA ILE A 60 26.07 22.49 -15.97
C ILE A 60 25.21 23.73 -15.81
N ALA A 61 23.97 23.70 -16.29
CA ALA A 61 23.01 24.79 -16.09
C ALA A 61 22.73 25.03 -14.60
N ALA A 62 22.48 23.96 -13.84
CA ALA A 62 22.30 24.05 -12.39
C ALA A 62 23.54 24.63 -11.68
N PHE A 63 24.75 24.26 -12.12
CA PHE A 63 26.00 24.79 -11.56
C PHE A 63 26.12 26.31 -11.71
N GLU A 64 25.78 26.84 -12.89
CA GLU A 64 25.85 28.27 -13.18
C GLU A 64 24.90 29.08 -12.29
N ASP A 65 23.76 28.51 -11.93
CA ASP A 65 22.76 29.10 -11.03
C ASP A 65 23.09 28.91 -9.53
N SER A 66 24.15 28.17 -9.20
CA SER A 66 24.53 27.88 -7.82
C SER A 66 25.32 29.01 -7.14
N TYR A 67 25.30 29.04 -5.81
CA TYR A 67 26.21 29.88 -5.02
C TYR A 67 27.70 29.54 -5.24
N HIS A 68 27.99 28.40 -5.86
CA HIS A 68 29.33 27.93 -6.19
C HIS A 68 29.70 28.13 -7.67
N GLY A 69 28.87 28.79 -8.49
CA GLY A 69 29.10 28.97 -9.93
C GLY A 69 30.42 29.69 -10.31
N SER A 70 31.11 30.29 -9.32
CA SER A 70 32.43 30.91 -9.49
C SER A 70 33.62 30.04 -9.06
N ILE A 71 33.39 28.83 -8.57
CA ILE A 71 34.41 27.89 -8.09
C ILE A 71 34.73 26.86 -9.18
N LYS A 72 35.98 26.44 -9.31
CA LYS A 72 36.35 25.40 -10.28
C LYS A 72 35.78 24.05 -9.85
N CYS A 73 35.18 23.27 -10.75
CA CYS A 73 34.63 21.94 -10.47
C CYS A 73 35.64 21.03 -9.73
N VAL A 74 36.92 21.10 -10.12
CA VAL A 74 37.99 20.29 -9.53
C VAL A 74 38.25 20.59 -8.05
N GLU A 75 37.88 21.76 -7.54
CA GLU A 75 38.08 22.10 -6.13
C GLU A 75 37.08 21.38 -5.22
N CYS A 76 35.93 20.99 -5.78
CA CYS A 76 34.90 20.19 -5.12
C CYS A 76 35.15 18.69 -5.41
N HIS A 77 35.07 18.28 -6.67
CA HIS A 77 35.12 16.86 -7.06
C HIS A 77 36.51 16.23 -6.94
N MET A 78 37.59 16.99 -7.06
CA MET A 78 38.96 16.47 -6.88
C MET A 78 39.62 16.97 -5.59
N GLY A 79 38.93 17.84 -4.84
CA GLY A 79 39.41 18.48 -3.63
C GLY A 79 40.52 19.52 -3.87
N ARG A 80 40.75 20.38 -2.89
CA ARG A 80 41.86 21.34 -2.88
C ARG A 80 43.13 20.71 -2.33
N VAL A 81 43.54 19.61 -2.96
CA VAL A 81 44.74 18.84 -2.63
C VAL A 81 45.98 19.34 -3.38
N GLY A 82 47.17 18.90 -2.96
CA GLY A 82 48.43 19.29 -3.60
C GLY A 82 48.50 18.92 -5.10
N THR A 83 49.20 19.71 -5.91
CA THR A 83 49.24 19.57 -7.38
C THR A 83 49.60 18.15 -7.86
N LEU A 84 50.57 17.50 -7.22
CA LEU A 84 50.97 16.14 -7.60
C LEU A 84 49.84 15.12 -7.37
N GLN A 85 49.11 15.25 -6.26
CA GLN A 85 47.96 14.40 -5.97
C GLN A 85 46.82 14.67 -6.95
N ASN A 86 46.57 15.95 -7.26
CA ASN A 86 45.61 16.36 -8.28
C ASN A 86 45.92 15.75 -9.67
N ILE A 87 47.20 15.67 -10.07
CA ILE A 87 47.61 14.99 -11.33
C ILE A 87 47.25 13.50 -11.29
N ILE A 88 47.50 12.82 -10.16
CA ILE A 88 47.19 11.39 -9.99
C ILE A 88 45.68 11.15 -10.03
N LEU A 89 44.89 11.97 -9.32
CA LEU A 89 43.43 11.90 -9.32
C LEU A 89 42.86 12.14 -10.72
N LYS A 90 43.38 13.14 -11.45
CA LYS A 90 42.97 13.39 -12.84
C LYS A 90 43.26 12.18 -13.73
N ALA A 91 44.42 11.54 -13.52
CA ALA A 91 44.82 10.36 -14.27
C ALA A 91 43.92 9.15 -13.97
N SER A 92 43.46 8.96 -12.72
CA SER A 92 42.55 7.87 -12.38
C SER A 92 41.16 8.02 -13.01
N HIS A 93 40.68 9.24 -13.20
CA HIS A 93 39.36 9.49 -13.83
C HIS A 93 39.31 9.14 -15.32
N PHE A 94 40.45 8.92 -16.00
CA PHE A 94 40.44 8.40 -17.37
C PHE A 94 39.79 7.00 -17.49
N ARG A 95 39.57 6.29 -16.37
CA ARG A 95 38.80 5.03 -16.35
C ARG A 95 37.39 5.19 -16.90
N HIS A 96 36.79 6.37 -16.76
CA HIS A 96 35.43 6.71 -17.22
C HIS A 96 35.39 7.19 -18.68
N LEU A 97 36.54 7.41 -19.32
CA LEU A 97 36.56 7.90 -20.70
C LEU A 97 35.84 6.95 -21.69
N PRO A 98 35.94 5.61 -21.57
CA PRO A 98 35.14 4.71 -22.40
C PRO A 98 33.64 4.89 -22.20
N GLU A 99 33.15 5.10 -20.98
CA GLU A 99 31.73 5.31 -20.66
C GLU A 99 31.20 6.52 -21.44
N VAL A 100 31.93 7.64 -21.41
CA VAL A 100 31.58 8.87 -22.16
C VAL A 100 31.68 8.69 -23.68
N ILE A 101 32.73 8.02 -24.18
CA ILE A 101 32.95 7.84 -25.63
C ILE A 101 31.92 6.90 -26.26
N PHE A 102 31.50 5.86 -25.53
CA PHE A 102 30.58 4.83 -26.03
C PHE A 102 29.13 5.04 -25.59
N ASP A 103 28.83 6.13 -24.87
CA ASP A 103 27.49 6.43 -24.35
C ASP A 103 26.95 5.30 -23.44
N GLN A 104 27.83 4.79 -22.58
CA GLN A 104 27.56 3.68 -21.65
C GLN A 104 27.58 4.16 -20.21
N TYR A 105 26.55 4.90 -19.83
CA TYR A 105 26.42 5.44 -18.48
C TYR A 105 24.95 5.61 -18.10
N GLU A 106 24.66 5.59 -16.80
CA GLU A 106 23.30 5.70 -16.26
C GLU A 106 22.91 7.16 -16.08
N ARG A 107 21.61 7.45 -16.03
CA ARG A 107 21.09 8.80 -15.74
C ARG A 107 19.94 8.73 -14.74
N PRO A 108 19.89 9.61 -13.74
CA PRO A 108 20.93 10.57 -13.34
C PRO A 108 22.25 9.91 -12.94
N LEU A 109 23.36 10.59 -13.20
CA LEU A 109 24.69 10.15 -12.76
C LEU A 109 24.92 10.49 -11.30
N GLU A 110 25.63 9.60 -10.61
CA GLU A 110 26.09 9.83 -9.25
C GLU A 110 27.59 10.04 -9.22
N SER A 111 28.02 11.00 -8.39
CA SER A 111 29.43 11.30 -8.25
C SER A 111 30.10 10.34 -7.26
N GLU A 112 30.56 9.19 -7.75
CA GLU A 112 31.38 8.23 -6.97
C GLU A 112 32.73 8.81 -6.52
N THR A 113 33.12 9.97 -7.07
CA THR A 113 34.48 10.49 -6.98
C THR A 113 34.61 11.76 -6.15
N MET A 114 33.50 12.25 -5.58
CA MET A 114 33.51 13.42 -4.72
C MET A 114 34.47 13.21 -3.54
N ARG A 115 35.34 14.19 -3.28
CA ARG A 115 36.27 14.11 -2.15
C ARG A 115 35.56 14.41 -0.84
N PRO A 116 35.99 13.78 0.28
CA PRO A 116 35.48 14.11 1.60
C PRO A 116 35.57 15.61 1.90
N ALA A 117 34.62 16.14 2.67
CA ALA A 117 34.46 17.58 2.88
C ALA A 117 35.69 18.24 3.49
N ASN A 118 36.46 17.52 4.31
CA ASN A 118 37.71 18.01 4.90
C ASN A 118 38.81 18.34 3.88
N GLU A 119 38.73 17.80 2.67
CA GLU A 119 39.64 18.06 1.54
C GLU A 119 39.03 18.98 0.48
N SER A 120 37.76 19.32 0.58
CA SER A 120 37.02 20.13 -0.40
C SER A 120 36.34 21.33 0.29
N CYS A 121 35.18 21.10 0.92
CA CYS A 121 34.32 22.12 1.52
C CYS A 121 35.00 22.87 2.67
N GLU A 122 35.67 22.16 3.59
CA GLU A 122 36.20 22.75 4.84
C GLU A 122 37.35 23.74 4.63
N LEU A 123 37.93 23.73 3.44
CA LEU A 123 39.00 24.65 3.06
C LEU A 123 38.48 26.04 2.66
N CYS A 124 37.15 26.20 2.61
CA CYS A 124 36.44 27.47 2.50
C CYS A 124 35.44 27.68 3.65
N HIS A 125 34.78 26.61 4.10
CA HIS A 125 33.78 26.62 5.16
C HIS A 125 34.40 26.10 6.45
N TYR A 126 34.62 26.94 7.46
CA TYR A 126 35.27 26.50 8.70
C TYR A 126 34.23 26.06 9.74
N PRO A 127 34.02 24.75 10.00
CA PRO A 127 32.88 24.31 10.80
C PRO A 127 32.87 24.82 12.25
N PRO A 128 34.02 24.90 12.95
CA PRO A 128 34.07 25.50 14.28
C PRO A 128 33.66 26.98 14.36
N ALA A 129 33.64 27.71 13.23
CA ALA A 129 33.19 29.10 13.16
C ALA A 129 31.73 29.28 12.75
N PHE A 130 30.97 28.19 12.54
CA PHE A 130 29.52 28.27 12.41
C PHE A 130 28.94 28.72 13.75
N HIS A 131 28.72 30.02 13.89
CA HIS A 131 28.23 30.64 15.11
C HIS A 131 26.82 31.18 14.90
N GLY A 132 25.87 30.55 15.58
CA GLY A 132 24.53 31.09 15.77
C GLY A 132 23.47 30.48 14.85
N ASP A 133 22.25 30.62 15.31
CA ASP A 133 21.06 30.27 14.56
C ASP A 133 20.75 31.35 13.53
N THR A 134 20.15 30.97 12.41
CA THR A 134 19.84 31.91 11.31
C THR A 134 18.34 32.13 11.20
N VAL A 135 17.91 33.38 11.16
CA VAL A 135 16.52 33.72 10.85
C VAL A 135 16.32 33.58 9.35
N ARG A 136 15.29 32.84 8.95
CA ARG A 136 14.86 32.65 7.57
C ARG A 136 13.47 33.21 7.40
N GLU A 137 13.30 33.87 6.26
CA GLU A 137 12.03 34.29 5.71
C GLU A 137 11.89 33.54 4.39
N LEU A 138 10.88 32.67 4.32
CA LEU A 138 10.51 31.97 3.10
C LEU A 138 9.31 32.72 2.51
N VAL A 139 9.44 33.10 1.24
CA VAL A 139 8.41 33.86 0.52
C VAL A 139 7.71 32.88 -0.41
N GLY A 140 6.40 32.78 -0.30
CA GLY A 140 5.57 31.93 -1.15
C GLY A 140 4.29 32.64 -1.58
N TYR A 141 3.57 32.02 -2.51
CA TYR A 141 2.30 32.54 -3.01
C TYR A 141 1.26 31.42 -3.08
N ARG A 142 0.05 31.70 -2.59
CA ARG A 142 -1.07 30.77 -2.67
C ARG A 142 -1.57 30.63 -4.11
N THR A 143 -2.17 29.49 -4.42
CA THR A 143 -2.79 29.18 -5.72
C THR A 143 -4.21 29.77 -5.86
N ASP A 144 -4.54 30.79 -5.07
CA ASP A 144 -5.83 31.48 -5.11
C ASP A 144 -5.88 32.56 -6.21
N GLU A 145 -7.05 33.19 -6.39
CA GLU A 145 -7.25 34.19 -7.45
C GLU A 145 -6.35 35.41 -7.29
N GLU A 146 -6.02 35.80 -6.06
CA GLU A 146 -5.19 36.97 -5.77
C GLU A 146 -3.68 36.68 -5.81
N ASN A 147 -3.28 35.41 -5.92
CA ASN A 147 -1.91 34.95 -5.69
C ASN A 147 -1.42 35.48 -4.34
N THR A 148 -2.16 35.19 -3.27
CA THR A 148 -1.93 35.77 -1.95
C THR A 148 -0.50 35.49 -1.50
N LEU A 149 0.24 36.57 -1.26
CA LEU A 149 1.59 36.52 -0.71
C LEU A 149 1.54 35.95 0.71
N GLU A 150 2.34 34.92 0.93
CA GLU A 150 2.53 34.25 2.21
C GLU A 150 4.01 34.32 2.59
N ARG A 151 4.29 34.58 3.86
CA ARG A 151 5.65 34.62 4.40
C ARG A 151 5.75 33.69 5.59
N VAL A 152 6.66 32.73 5.51
CA VAL A 152 6.94 31.81 6.61
C VAL A 152 8.26 32.23 7.28
N TYR A 153 8.19 32.51 8.57
CA TYR A 153 9.34 32.89 9.38
C TYR A 153 9.76 31.73 10.28
N LEU A 154 11.05 31.42 10.27
CA LEU A 154 11.62 30.40 11.14
C LEU A 154 13.08 30.69 11.48
N ILE A 155 13.53 30.18 12.62
CA ILE A 155 14.94 30.24 13.04
C ILE A 155 15.55 28.87 12.79
N LEU A 156 16.46 28.73 11.82
CA LEU A 156 17.23 27.51 11.63
C LEU A 156 18.29 27.39 12.72
N ARG A 157 18.28 26.26 13.43
CA ARG A 157 19.23 25.93 14.48
C ARG A 157 20.49 25.33 13.88
N THR A 158 21.30 26.19 13.29
CA THR A 158 22.56 25.83 12.61
C THR A 158 23.77 25.84 13.54
N ALA A 159 23.61 26.30 14.79
CA ALA A 159 24.71 26.46 15.73
C ALA A 159 25.24 25.12 16.26
N GLY A 160 26.21 24.52 15.58
CA GLY A 160 26.94 23.32 16.05
C GLY A 160 28.04 23.65 17.08
N GLY A 161 27.72 24.42 18.12
CA GLY A 161 28.73 24.96 19.04
C GLY A 161 29.66 23.89 19.63
N VAL A 162 30.96 24.21 19.68
CA VAL A 162 32.06 23.36 20.19
C VAL A 162 31.63 22.63 21.47
N ARG A 163 31.92 21.32 21.56
CA ARG A 163 31.69 20.44 22.72
C ARG A 163 31.98 21.08 24.10
N THR A 164 32.89 22.05 24.15
CA THR A 164 33.33 22.78 25.35
C THR A 164 32.31 23.80 25.89
N LEU A 165 31.33 24.24 25.10
CA LEU A 165 30.34 25.25 25.52
C LEU A 165 28.97 24.65 25.87
N GLY A 166 28.79 23.33 25.73
CA GLY A 166 27.50 22.67 26.01
C GLY A 166 26.39 23.04 25.02
N LEU A 167 26.75 23.57 23.84
CA LEU A 167 25.84 24.05 22.79
C LEU A 167 25.70 23.05 21.64
N GLY A 168 26.00 21.76 21.85
CA GLY A 168 25.86 20.71 20.83
C GLY A 168 24.39 20.37 20.59
N LEU A 169 23.66 21.28 19.95
CA LEU A 169 22.25 21.17 19.57
C LEU A 169 22.08 21.68 18.14
N GLY A 170 21.02 21.28 17.45
CA GLY A 170 20.71 21.75 16.09
C GLY A 170 21.26 20.88 14.96
N ILE A 171 21.05 21.33 13.73
CA ILE A 171 21.27 20.57 12.48
C ILE A 171 22.73 20.09 12.36
N HIS A 172 23.69 20.94 12.72
CA HIS A 172 25.13 20.66 12.66
C HIS A 172 25.65 19.80 13.82
N TRP A 173 24.78 19.18 14.61
CA TRP A 173 25.23 18.23 15.63
C TRP A 173 26.06 17.08 15.03
N HIS A 174 25.72 16.65 13.81
CA HIS A 174 26.35 15.55 13.06
C HIS A 174 27.80 15.81 12.66
N ILE A 175 28.22 17.06 12.49
CA ILE A 175 29.62 17.40 12.18
C ILE A 175 30.51 17.44 13.45
N ALA A 176 29.89 17.49 14.63
CA ALA A 176 30.59 17.52 15.91
C ALA A 176 30.59 16.17 16.65
N ASN A 177 29.76 15.22 16.19
CA ASN A 177 29.62 13.89 16.76
C ASN A 177 29.57 12.85 15.64
N PRO A 178 30.41 11.80 15.71
CA PRO A 178 30.46 10.82 14.64
C PRO A 178 29.12 10.09 14.53
N VAL A 179 28.58 10.07 13.32
CA VAL A 179 27.42 9.29 12.92
C VAL A 179 27.84 8.40 11.78
N GLU A 180 27.72 7.11 12.01
CA GLU A 180 27.97 6.06 11.04
C GLU A 180 26.63 5.56 10.52
N TYR A 181 26.56 5.21 9.24
CA TYR A 181 25.33 4.70 8.64
C TYR A 181 25.62 3.69 7.54
N VAL A 182 24.61 2.92 7.19
CA VAL A 182 24.60 2.05 6.01
C VAL A 182 23.44 2.48 5.14
N SER A 183 23.71 2.65 3.85
CA SER A 183 22.68 2.88 2.84
C SER A 183 22.27 1.57 2.16
N ALA A 184 20.98 1.43 1.88
CA ALA A 184 20.44 0.35 1.06
C ALA A 184 20.45 0.66 -0.45
N ASP A 185 20.61 1.94 -0.83
CA ASP A 185 20.65 2.40 -2.22
C ASP A 185 21.86 3.31 -2.48
N GLU A 186 22.21 3.50 -3.75
CA GLU A 186 23.40 4.29 -4.14
C GLU A 186 23.25 5.78 -3.76
N ARG A 187 22.01 6.31 -3.76
CA ARG A 187 21.68 7.72 -3.46
C ARG A 187 21.57 8.04 -1.98
N SER A 188 21.73 7.05 -1.12
CA SER A 188 21.46 7.17 0.30
C SER A 188 20.05 7.69 0.60
N GLY A 189 19.05 7.31 -0.20
CA GLY A 189 17.64 7.61 0.06
C GLY A 189 17.11 6.79 1.24
N SER A 190 17.50 5.52 1.32
CA SER A 190 17.11 4.55 2.35
C SER A 190 18.31 4.19 3.23
N ILE A 191 18.23 4.53 4.51
CA ILE A 191 19.31 4.33 5.49
C ILE A 191 18.81 3.36 6.58
N PRO A 192 18.85 2.03 6.38
CA PRO A 192 18.22 1.10 7.34
C PRO A 192 18.97 0.93 8.68
N TRP A 193 20.22 1.41 8.77
CA TRP A 193 21.03 1.27 9.99
C TRP A 193 21.88 2.51 10.26
N ILE A 194 21.89 2.93 11.51
CA ILE A 194 22.61 4.11 11.99
C ILE A 194 23.27 3.81 13.33
N ARG A 195 24.49 4.31 13.54
CA ARG A 195 25.17 4.30 14.83
C ARG A 195 25.76 5.66 15.15
N THR A 196 25.62 6.08 16.39
CA THR A 196 26.35 7.25 16.90
C THR A 196 27.15 6.92 18.15
N THR A 197 28.29 7.61 18.32
CA THR A 197 29.10 7.53 19.53
C THR A 197 28.93 8.78 20.38
N LEU A 198 28.36 8.62 21.57
CA LEU A 198 28.14 9.68 22.54
C LEU A 198 29.47 10.22 23.11
N PRO A 199 29.48 11.44 23.68
CA PRO A 199 30.69 12.02 24.28
C PRO A 199 31.35 11.20 25.40
N ASP A 200 30.59 10.33 26.06
CA ASP A 200 31.06 9.42 27.10
C ASP A 200 31.65 8.09 26.54
N GLY A 201 31.64 7.92 25.22
CA GLY A 201 32.16 6.74 24.52
C GLY A 201 31.15 5.61 24.35
N ARG A 202 29.91 5.74 24.84
CA ARG A 202 28.85 4.78 24.56
C ARG A 202 28.38 4.92 23.12
N THR A 203 28.11 3.80 22.47
CA THR A 203 27.45 3.76 21.16
C THR A 203 25.97 3.52 21.33
N VAL A 204 25.17 4.14 20.47
CA VAL A 204 23.75 3.84 20.32
C VAL A 204 23.51 3.50 18.85
N GLU A 205 22.86 2.37 18.62
CA GLU A 205 22.48 1.90 17.29
C GLU A 205 20.98 2.05 17.12
N TYR A 206 20.57 2.43 15.91
CA TYR A 206 19.18 2.55 15.50
C TYR A 206 18.99 1.75 14.21
N VAL A 207 17.88 1.04 14.13
CA VAL A 207 17.51 0.20 12.98
C VAL A 207 16.14 0.63 12.49
N ASP A 208 15.99 0.74 11.17
CA ASP A 208 14.67 0.83 10.56
C ASP A 208 13.92 -0.49 10.78
N ILE A 209 12.90 -0.48 11.64
CA ILE A 209 12.12 -1.68 11.98
C ILE A 209 11.19 -2.15 10.85
N THR A 210 10.93 -1.31 9.86
CA THR A 210 10.11 -1.63 8.68
C THR A 210 10.93 -2.33 7.59
N ASN A 211 12.24 -2.04 7.55
CA ASN A 211 13.18 -2.62 6.60
C ASN A 211 14.55 -2.94 7.25
N PRO A 212 14.60 -3.89 8.21
CA PRO A 212 15.83 -4.17 8.95
C PRO A 212 16.83 -4.96 8.10
N LEU A 213 18.10 -4.58 8.17
CA LEU A 213 19.19 -5.39 7.61
C LEU A 213 19.44 -6.64 8.45
N GLY A 214 19.66 -7.78 7.81
CA GLY A 214 20.12 -8.99 8.50
C GLY A 214 21.56 -8.84 9.02
N GLU A 215 21.94 -9.60 10.05
CA GLU A 215 23.31 -9.51 10.62
C GLU A 215 24.42 -9.78 9.59
N GLU A 216 24.23 -10.76 8.71
CA GLU A 216 25.20 -11.10 7.65
C GLU A 216 25.29 -10.01 6.58
N GLU A 217 24.15 -9.39 6.26
CA GLU A 217 24.05 -8.30 5.29
C GLU A 217 24.75 -7.05 5.84
N LEU A 218 24.44 -6.64 7.07
CA LEU A 218 25.10 -5.52 7.74
C LEU A 218 26.62 -5.72 7.85
N ALA A 219 27.08 -6.95 8.09
CA ALA A 219 28.51 -7.26 8.14
C ALA A 219 29.20 -7.19 6.76
N ALA A 220 28.44 -7.34 5.67
CA ALA A 220 28.92 -7.21 4.30
C ALA A 220 28.80 -5.78 3.76
N SER A 221 27.94 -4.95 4.36
CA SER A 221 27.73 -3.55 3.99
C SER A 221 28.95 -2.67 4.26
N GLU A 222 29.11 -1.63 3.44
CA GLU A 222 30.08 -0.57 3.71
C GLU A 222 29.48 0.42 4.72
N VAL A 223 30.12 0.54 5.88
CA VAL A 223 29.75 1.53 6.89
C VAL A 223 30.36 2.87 6.52
N GLN A 224 29.51 3.85 6.26
CA GLN A 224 29.89 5.20 5.89
C GLN A 224 29.90 6.11 7.12
N LEU A 225 30.75 7.13 7.12
CA LEU A 225 30.78 8.18 8.12
C LEU A 225 30.10 9.42 7.54
N MET A 226 29.08 9.92 8.23
CA MET A 226 28.31 11.11 7.86
C MET A 226 29.23 12.31 7.60
N ASP A 227 29.08 12.92 6.44
CA ASP A 227 29.84 14.06 5.96
C ASP A 227 28.91 15.21 5.51
N CYS A 228 29.47 16.39 5.25
CA CYS A 228 28.72 17.58 4.86
C CYS A 228 27.87 17.33 3.60
N VAL A 229 28.39 16.58 2.63
CA VAL A 229 27.71 16.31 1.35
C VAL A 229 26.52 15.37 1.51
N ASP A 230 26.41 14.59 2.58
CA ASP A 230 25.26 13.71 2.80
C ASP A 230 23.98 14.52 3.07
N CYS A 231 24.13 15.75 3.58
CA CYS A 231 23.05 16.72 3.77
C CYS A 231 23.05 17.82 2.70
N HIS A 232 24.23 18.26 2.26
CA HIS A 232 24.43 19.35 1.30
C HIS A 232 24.75 18.84 -0.11
N ASN A 233 24.11 17.74 -0.53
CA ASN A 233 24.42 17.01 -1.76
C ASN A 233 24.15 17.80 -3.06
N ARG A 234 23.35 18.87 -3.01
CA ARG A 234 22.99 19.69 -4.19
C ARG A 234 23.40 21.16 -4.11
N VAL A 235 24.31 21.53 -3.21
CA VAL A 235 24.76 22.94 -3.08
C VAL A 235 25.55 23.48 -4.28
N GLY A 236 26.17 22.59 -5.06
CA GLY A 236 26.89 22.94 -6.28
C GLY A 236 26.03 22.87 -7.54
N HIS A 237 24.94 22.10 -7.50
CA HIS A 237 24.04 21.83 -8.63
C HIS A 237 22.59 21.82 -8.12
N PRO A 238 22.02 22.99 -7.75
CA PRO A 238 20.67 23.08 -7.22
C PRO A 238 19.61 22.81 -8.31
N PHE A 239 18.76 21.83 -8.05
CA PHE A 239 17.54 21.58 -8.83
C PHE A 239 16.34 22.01 -7.99
N SER A 240 15.69 23.10 -8.40
CA SER A 240 14.58 23.71 -7.64
C SER A 240 13.25 23.10 -8.08
N SER A 241 12.29 23.01 -7.16
CA SER A 241 10.94 22.53 -7.47
C SER A 241 10.16 23.56 -8.31
N PRO A 242 9.12 23.13 -9.06
CA PRO A 242 8.23 24.03 -9.79
C PRO A 242 7.68 25.13 -8.90
N GLU A 243 7.23 24.78 -7.70
CA GLU A 243 6.65 25.71 -6.75
C GLU A 243 7.63 26.85 -6.42
N GLN A 244 8.87 26.50 -6.07
CA GLN A 244 9.92 27.46 -5.75
C GLN A 244 10.26 28.37 -6.94
N LEU A 245 10.39 27.81 -8.15
CA LEU A 245 10.68 28.59 -9.35
C LEU A 245 9.57 29.61 -9.66
N ILE A 246 8.31 29.21 -9.48
CA ILE A 246 7.17 30.12 -9.69
C ILE A 246 7.15 31.21 -8.60
N ASP A 247 7.39 30.85 -7.34
CA ASP A 247 7.42 31.80 -6.23
C ASP A 247 8.55 32.83 -6.38
N ASP A 248 9.74 32.37 -6.78
CA ASP A 248 10.87 33.24 -7.09
C ASP A 248 10.51 34.21 -8.23
N ALA A 249 9.88 33.73 -9.30
CA ALA A 249 9.47 34.57 -10.42
C ALA A 249 8.39 35.60 -10.03
N LEU A 250 7.45 35.25 -9.16
CA LEU A 250 6.47 36.19 -8.60
C LEU A 250 7.14 37.22 -7.68
N ALA A 251 8.10 36.78 -6.85
CA ALA A 251 8.84 37.63 -5.93
C ALA A 251 9.77 38.63 -6.64
N THR A 252 10.40 38.24 -7.75
CA THR A 252 11.24 39.13 -8.56
C THR A 252 10.43 40.01 -9.53
N GLY A 253 9.15 39.69 -9.75
CA GLY A 253 8.27 40.36 -10.69
C GLY A 253 8.51 39.97 -12.15
N GLU A 254 9.28 38.90 -12.39
CA GLU A 254 9.39 38.26 -13.71
C GLU A 254 8.05 37.68 -14.17
N LEU A 255 7.26 37.19 -13.21
CA LEU A 255 5.86 36.82 -13.36
C LEU A 255 4.97 37.89 -12.71
N SER A 256 4.00 38.43 -13.48
CA SER A 256 3.10 39.49 -12.98
C SER A 256 2.12 38.94 -11.95
N ASN A 257 2.14 39.50 -10.73
CA ASN A 257 1.15 39.21 -9.69
C ASN A 257 -0.24 39.82 -9.96
N ASN A 258 -0.41 40.59 -11.04
CA ASN A 258 -1.70 41.23 -11.39
C ASN A 258 -2.58 40.34 -12.27
N LEU A 259 -2.06 39.17 -12.66
CA LEU A 259 -2.80 38.17 -13.40
C LEU A 259 -3.53 37.25 -12.40
N PRO A 260 -4.87 37.16 -12.46
CA PRO A 260 -5.63 36.39 -11.50
C PRO A 260 -5.31 34.89 -11.61
N ALA A 261 -5.04 34.26 -10.47
CA ALA A 261 -4.71 32.83 -10.36
C ALA A 261 -3.50 32.36 -11.21
N ILE A 262 -2.56 33.25 -11.56
CA ILE A 262 -1.41 32.87 -12.39
C ILE A 262 -0.52 31.83 -11.70
N LYS A 263 -0.37 31.88 -10.37
CA LYS A 263 0.37 30.86 -9.61
C LYS A 263 -0.20 29.47 -9.87
N ARG A 264 -1.54 29.33 -9.80
CA ARG A 264 -2.25 28.08 -10.08
C ARG A 264 -1.99 27.58 -11.50
N TYR A 265 -2.14 28.44 -12.51
CA TYR A 265 -1.92 28.01 -13.90
C TYR A 265 -0.48 27.59 -14.19
N MET A 266 0.49 28.28 -13.60
CA MET A 266 1.91 27.90 -13.72
C MET A 266 2.19 26.60 -12.98
N ASP A 267 1.62 26.41 -11.78
CA ASP A 267 1.79 25.21 -10.97
C ASP A 267 1.18 23.99 -11.66
N ASP A 268 -0.07 24.08 -12.12
CA ASP A 268 -0.76 23.04 -12.90
C ASP A 268 0.05 22.66 -14.16
N LEU A 269 0.62 23.64 -14.85
CA LEU A 269 1.43 23.42 -16.05
C LEU A 269 2.76 22.73 -15.71
N LEU A 270 3.49 23.19 -14.70
CA LEU A 270 4.86 22.76 -14.43
C LEU A 270 4.95 21.49 -13.57
N THR A 271 3.87 21.10 -12.89
CA THR A 271 3.78 19.84 -12.13
C THR A 271 3.12 18.72 -12.93
N ALA A 272 2.55 19.01 -14.10
CA ALA A 272 1.95 17.99 -14.96
C ALA A 272 2.99 17.00 -15.50
N ASN A 273 2.56 15.75 -15.68
CA ASN A 273 3.39 14.69 -16.25
C ASN A 273 3.45 14.80 -17.78
N TYR A 274 4.65 15.02 -18.31
CA TYR A 274 4.94 15.06 -19.74
C TYR A 274 5.80 13.87 -20.16
N ALA A 275 5.58 13.36 -21.36
CA ALA A 275 6.42 12.32 -21.96
C ALA A 275 7.79 12.85 -22.37
N ASP A 276 7.84 14.10 -22.83
CA ASP A 276 9.05 14.80 -23.26
C ASP A 276 8.89 16.33 -23.15
N ARG A 277 10.00 17.04 -23.32
CA ARG A 277 10.07 18.50 -23.27
C ARG A 277 9.22 19.19 -24.35
N GLU A 278 9.11 18.60 -25.54
CA GLU A 278 8.32 19.17 -26.63
C GLU A 278 6.83 19.18 -26.29
N GLN A 279 6.32 18.10 -25.67
CA GLN A 279 4.96 18.06 -25.16
C GLN A 279 4.72 19.14 -24.09
N ALA A 280 5.68 19.35 -23.19
CA ALA A 280 5.59 20.41 -22.17
C ALA A 280 5.56 21.81 -22.79
N TYR A 281 6.33 22.08 -23.86
CA TYR A 281 6.24 23.38 -24.54
C TYR A 281 4.91 23.60 -25.25
N GLN A 282 4.30 22.55 -25.79
CA GLN A 282 2.99 22.64 -26.45
C GLN A 282 1.87 22.93 -25.45
N SER A 283 1.99 22.45 -24.20
CA SER A 283 0.99 22.73 -23.16
C SER A 283 1.03 24.17 -22.65
N VAL A 284 2.10 24.94 -22.88
CA VAL A 284 2.20 26.37 -22.49
C VAL A 284 1.03 27.20 -23.07
N GLU A 285 0.54 26.86 -24.27
CA GLU A 285 -0.60 27.53 -24.89
C GLU A 285 -1.90 27.39 -24.08
N GLN A 286 -1.98 26.41 -23.16
CA GLN A 286 -3.14 26.24 -22.28
C GLN A 286 -3.33 27.42 -21.33
N ILE A 287 -2.25 28.14 -20.95
CA ILE A 287 -2.36 29.36 -20.13
C ILE A 287 -3.27 30.37 -20.82
N GLN A 288 -3.02 30.67 -22.10
CA GLN A 288 -3.84 31.61 -22.87
C GLN A 288 -5.28 31.11 -23.02
N VAL A 289 -5.48 29.82 -23.29
CA VAL A 289 -6.82 29.21 -23.42
C VAL A 289 -7.61 29.32 -22.11
N GLN A 290 -6.98 29.07 -20.97
CA GLN A 290 -7.60 29.20 -19.65
C GLN A 290 -8.00 30.66 -19.36
N TYR A 291 -7.13 31.63 -19.64
CA TYR A 291 -7.48 33.04 -19.49
C TYR A 291 -8.63 33.47 -20.42
N GLU A 292 -8.67 32.99 -21.66
CA GLU A 292 -9.78 33.28 -22.58
C GLU A 292 -11.12 32.70 -22.11
N ALA A 293 -11.09 31.56 -21.41
CA ALA A 293 -12.27 30.89 -20.86
C ALA A 293 -12.74 31.50 -19.53
N GLU A 294 -11.84 31.70 -18.57
CA GLU A 294 -12.16 32.12 -17.19
C GLU A 294 -12.16 33.65 -17.04
N TYR A 295 -11.26 34.37 -17.71
CA TYR A 295 -11.07 35.82 -17.58
C TYR A 295 -10.98 36.55 -18.94
N PRO A 296 -12.03 36.50 -19.79
CA PRO A 296 -11.96 36.98 -21.18
C PRO A 296 -11.61 38.46 -21.33
N GLN A 297 -11.92 39.30 -20.34
CA GLN A 297 -11.51 40.72 -20.33
C GLN A 297 -10.01 40.85 -20.05
N VAL A 298 -9.48 40.10 -19.07
CA VAL A 298 -8.04 40.08 -18.73
C VAL A 298 -7.23 39.54 -19.91
N ALA A 299 -7.71 38.49 -20.59
CA ALA A 299 -7.08 37.94 -21.79
C ALA A 299 -6.93 38.96 -22.93
N GLN A 300 -7.80 39.97 -22.99
CA GLN A 300 -7.72 41.05 -23.98
C GLN A 300 -6.85 42.22 -23.49
N GLU A 301 -7.05 42.66 -22.26
CA GLU A 301 -6.41 43.86 -21.71
C GLU A 301 -4.95 43.62 -21.29
N ARG A 302 -4.63 42.42 -20.80
CA ARG A 302 -3.32 42.04 -20.27
C ARG A 302 -2.60 40.98 -21.10
N ARG A 303 -2.94 40.88 -22.39
CA ARG A 303 -2.26 39.97 -23.35
C ARG A 303 -0.73 39.98 -23.27
N PRO A 304 -0.04 41.15 -23.17
CA PRO A 304 1.43 41.14 -23.07
C PRO A 304 1.96 40.47 -21.81
N GLU A 305 1.26 40.57 -20.68
CA GLU A 305 1.66 39.93 -19.41
C GLU A 305 1.45 38.40 -19.49
N ILE A 306 0.38 37.96 -20.17
CA ILE A 306 0.13 36.52 -20.41
C ILE A 306 1.19 35.94 -21.35
N GLU A 307 1.52 36.65 -22.44
CA GLU A 307 2.59 36.25 -23.37
C GLU A 307 3.96 36.18 -22.65
N GLN A 308 4.24 37.10 -21.72
CA GLN A 308 5.44 37.05 -20.87
C GLN A 308 5.41 35.83 -19.93
N ALA A 309 4.28 35.54 -19.29
CA ALA A 309 4.15 34.36 -18.43
C ALA A 309 4.37 33.06 -19.21
N MET A 310 3.84 32.97 -20.43
CA MET A 310 4.07 31.84 -21.33
C MET A 310 5.54 31.69 -21.72
N GLU A 311 6.24 32.78 -22.01
CA GLU A 311 7.67 32.73 -22.31
C GLU A 311 8.51 32.30 -21.11
N LEU A 312 8.17 32.82 -19.93
CA LEU A 312 8.78 32.38 -18.67
C LEU A 312 8.53 30.89 -18.44
N ALA A 313 7.30 30.41 -18.65
CA ALA A 313 6.97 28.99 -18.50
C ALA A 313 7.86 28.10 -19.38
N ARG A 314 8.15 28.50 -20.63
CA ARG A 314 9.10 27.78 -21.48
C ARG A 314 10.51 27.73 -20.86
N GLY A 315 11.00 28.85 -20.35
CA GLY A 315 12.30 28.88 -19.67
C GLY A 315 12.36 28.06 -18.39
N LEU A 316 11.24 27.96 -17.66
CA LEU A 316 11.15 27.10 -16.47
C LEU A 316 11.07 25.61 -16.84
N ILE A 317 10.40 25.26 -17.94
CA ILE A 317 10.36 23.89 -18.47
C ILE A 317 11.78 23.37 -18.75
N ASP A 318 12.70 24.20 -19.25
CA ASP A 318 14.09 23.80 -19.51
C ASP A 318 14.83 23.31 -18.25
N ARG A 319 14.41 23.82 -17.09
CA ARG A 319 15.00 23.52 -15.77
C ARG A 319 14.33 22.32 -15.09
N LEU A 320 13.15 21.91 -15.55
CA LEU A 320 12.31 20.92 -14.88
C LEU A 320 12.15 19.62 -15.66
N VAL A 321 12.05 19.72 -17.00
CA VAL A 321 11.89 18.60 -17.92
C VAL A 321 13.13 18.52 -18.80
N PHE A 322 13.93 17.46 -18.63
CA PHE A 322 15.20 17.33 -19.34
C PHE A 322 15.03 16.71 -20.74
N ASP A 323 16.03 16.86 -21.61
CA ASP A 323 15.99 16.28 -22.97
C ASP A 323 15.95 14.75 -22.96
N VAL A 324 16.40 14.15 -21.86
CA VAL A 324 16.35 12.71 -21.62
C VAL A 324 14.94 12.33 -21.16
N PRO A 325 14.23 11.47 -21.91
CA PRO A 325 12.89 11.05 -21.52
C PRO A 325 12.88 10.41 -20.13
N GLY A 326 11.97 10.86 -19.27
CA GLY A 326 11.76 10.29 -17.93
C GLY A 326 12.71 10.77 -16.84
N VAL A 327 13.67 11.67 -17.13
CA VAL A 327 14.50 12.32 -16.09
C VAL A 327 14.00 13.73 -15.85
N THR A 328 13.78 14.07 -14.59
CA THR A 328 13.24 15.35 -14.13
C THR A 328 14.03 15.86 -12.94
N TRP A 329 13.72 17.08 -12.48
CA TRP A 329 14.29 17.65 -11.26
C TRP A 329 14.13 16.75 -10.01
N GLN A 330 13.08 15.91 -9.97
CA GLN A 330 12.81 15.00 -8.85
C GLN A 330 13.86 13.90 -8.72
N ASP A 331 14.55 13.56 -9.81
CA ASP A 331 15.60 12.56 -9.80
C ASP A 331 16.92 13.08 -9.17
N PHE A 332 16.97 14.35 -8.80
CA PHE A 332 18.12 15.01 -8.17
C PHE A 332 17.77 15.49 -6.75
N PRO A 333 17.60 14.57 -5.78
CA PRO A 333 17.13 14.91 -4.44
C PRO A 333 18.07 15.88 -3.73
N ASN A 334 17.51 16.89 -3.07
CA ASN A 334 18.23 17.85 -2.24
C ASN A 334 17.94 17.57 -0.76
N GLN A 335 18.97 17.15 -0.03
CA GLN A 335 18.82 16.69 1.36
C GLN A 335 19.02 17.79 2.41
N SER A 336 19.11 19.07 2.00
CA SER A 336 19.32 20.20 2.90
C SER A 336 18.06 20.69 3.63
N GLY A 337 16.90 20.14 3.28
CA GLY A 337 15.59 20.43 3.87
C GLY A 337 14.64 19.27 3.63
N HIS A 338 13.38 19.40 4.09
CA HIS A 338 12.40 18.31 4.07
C HIS A 338 11.06 18.69 3.40
N LYS A 339 11.06 19.73 2.54
CA LYS A 339 9.84 20.17 1.84
C LYS A 339 9.56 19.31 0.61
N ASP A 340 10.53 19.23 -0.31
CA ASP A 340 10.37 18.52 -1.59
C ASP A 340 10.96 17.09 -1.56
N PHE A 341 11.85 16.80 -0.60
CA PHE A 341 12.55 15.52 -0.45
C PHE A 341 12.65 15.15 1.03
N ALA A 342 13.05 13.92 1.35
CA ALA A 342 13.11 13.45 2.74
C ALA A 342 14.11 14.19 3.63
N GLY A 343 15.26 14.60 3.10
CA GLY A 343 16.27 15.33 3.85
C GLY A 343 16.74 14.61 5.10
N CYS A 344 16.50 15.23 6.25
CA CYS A 344 16.83 14.67 7.57
C CYS A 344 15.90 13.52 7.97
N PHE A 345 14.68 13.45 7.41
CA PHE A 345 13.72 12.39 7.73
C PHE A 345 14.14 11.01 7.23
N ARG A 346 15.16 10.89 6.38
CA ARG A 346 15.82 9.60 6.08
C ARG A 346 16.33 8.85 7.32
N CYS A 347 16.53 9.57 8.42
CA CYS A 347 16.91 9.03 9.73
C CYS A 347 15.94 9.45 10.85
N HIS A 348 15.36 10.65 10.75
CA HIS A 348 14.50 11.25 11.78
C HIS A 348 13.01 11.00 11.50
N ASP A 349 12.64 9.76 11.20
CA ASP A 349 11.31 9.36 10.71
C ASP A 349 10.38 8.77 11.78
N GLY A 350 10.94 8.33 12.92
CA GLY A 350 10.19 7.69 14.00
C GLY A 350 10.17 6.16 13.94
N LYS A 351 10.66 5.55 12.85
CA LYS A 351 10.81 4.10 12.70
C LYS A 351 12.24 3.61 12.93
N HIS A 352 13.22 4.52 12.95
CA HIS A 352 14.57 4.23 13.43
C HIS A 352 14.60 4.10 14.94
N LEU A 353 14.56 2.86 15.44
CA LEU A 353 14.50 2.56 16.86
C LEU A 353 15.79 1.90 17.37
N SER A 354 16.19 2.27 18.59
CA SER A 354 17.19 1.53 19.36
C SER A 354 16.62 0.26 19.98
N GLU A 355 17.48 -0.58 20.55
CA GLU A 355 17.11 -1.84 21.21
C GLU A 355 16.03 -1.66 22.30
N ASP A 356 16.03 -0.51 22.98
CA ASP A 356 15.05 -0.17 24.03
C ASP A 356 13.74 0.43 23.49
N GLY A 357 13.59 0.56 22.17
CA GLY A 357 12.42 1.14 21.51
C GLY A 357 12.39 2.66 21.49
N SER A 358 13.51 3.34 21.76
CA SER A 358 13.63 4.79 21.61
C SER A 358 13.90 5.17 20.16
N SER A 359 13.14 6.13 19.63
CA SER A 359 13.39 6.65 18.29
C SER A 359 14.53 7.65 18.27
N ILE A 360 15.11 7.88 17.10
CA ILE A 360 15.89 9.09 16.87
C ILE A 360 14.94 10.29 17.05
N ARG A 361 15.37 11.30 17.81
CA ARG A 361 14.52 12.47 18.12
C ARG A 361 14.17 13.21 16.84
N LEU A 362 12.89 13.37 16.55
CA LEU A 362 12.40 14.06 15.34
C LEU A 362 11.52 15.29 15.63
N HIS A 363 11.69 15.92 16.80
CA HIS A 363 10.89 17.10 17.12
C HIS A 363 11.24 18.22 16.13
N CYS A 364 10.23 18.84 15.54
CA CYS A 364 10.40 19.92 14.55
C CYS A 364 11.29 21.04 15.09
N ASN A 365 11.22 21.27 16.40
CA ASN A 365 11.96 22.34 17.05
C ASN A 365 13.46 22.03 17.29
N ILE A 366 13.96 20.84 16.94
CA ILE A 366 15.38 20.49 17.04
C ILE A 366 16.17 21.16 15.92
N CYS A 367 15.61 21.17 14.72
CA CYS A 367 16.27 21.67 13.52
C CYS A 367 15.96 23.15 13.27
N HIS A 368 14.74 23.58 13.56
CA HIS A 368 14.30 24.96 13.37
C HIS A 368 13.39 25.42 14.51
N SER A 369 12.97 26.68 14.57
CA SER A 369 11.81 27.08 15.39
C SER A 369 10.53 26.61 14.71
N ILE A 370 9.43 26.56 15.45
CA ILE A 370 8.11 26.36 14.83
C ILE A 370 7.90 27.46 13.77
N PRO A 371 7.52 27.09 12.53
CA PRO A 371 7.24 28.06 11.48
C PRO A 371 6.06 28.96 11.88
N ILE A 372 6.20 30.26 11.62
CA ILE A 372 5.12 31.23 11.82
C ILE A 372 4.81 31.86 10.47
N THR A 373 3.58 31.65 10.02
CA THR A 373 3.06 32.18 8.76
C THR A 373 2.47 33.56 8.98
N ALA A 374 2.74 34.48 8.06
CA ALA A 374 2.13 35.80 8.01
C ALA A 374 1.67 36.11 6.58
N LEU A 375 0.45 36.62 6.46
CA LEU A 375 -0.16 36.99 5.19
C LEU A 375 0.24 38.39 4.74
N ALA A 376 -0.07 38.69 3.47
CA ALA A 376 0.14 40.01 2.87
C ALA A 376 -0.43 41.14 3.74
N GLY A 377 0.44 42.06 4.19
CA GLY A 377 0.06 43.23 4.98
C GLY A 377 0.04 43.01 6.50
N GLU A 378 0.20 41.78 6.96
CA GLU A 378 0.43 41.48 8.37
C GLU A 378 1.85 41.90 8.80
N ARG A 379 2.05 42.10 10.11
CA ARG A 379 3.38 42.43 10.62
C ARG A 379 4.19 41.15 10.78
N PRO A 380 5.50 41.17 10.50
CA PRO A 380 6.37 40.07 10.84
C PRO A 380 6.23 39.71 12.33
N PRO A 381 6.19 38.41 12.66
CA PRO A 381 5.98 37.96 14.03
C PRO A 381 7.19 38.24 14.93
N ASP A 382 6.94 38.36 16.24
CA ASP A 382 8.01 38.40 17.23
C ASP A 382 8.58 36.98 17.43
N MET A 383 9.84 36.78 17.01
CA MET A 383 10.49 35.46 17.07
C MET A 383 11.38 35.33 18.33
N PRO A 384 11.06 34.41 19.26
CA PRO A 384 11.90 34.19 20.44
C PRO A 384 13.21 33.49 20.05
N VAL A 385 14.33 34.20 20.23
CA VAL A 385 15.68 33.68 19.90
C VAL A 385 16.20 32.69 20.95
N ARG A 386 15.61 32.66 22.14
CA ARG A 386 15.93 31.66 23.18
C ARG A 386 14.87 30.58 23.20
N THR A 387 15.33 29.34 23.33
CA THR A 387 14.48 28.20 23.67
C THR A 387 13.69 28.48 24.94
N VAL A 388 12.37 28.32 24.83
CA VAL A 388 11.49 28.27 25.98
C VAL A 388 11.83 27.00 26.77
N PRO A 389 11.91 27.04 28.12
CA PRO A 389 12.10 25.83 28.90
C PRO A 389 10.96 24.84 28.65
N GLU A 390 11.31 23.65 28.18
CA GLU A 390 10.35 22.60 27.87
C GLU A 390 10.17 21.66 29.07
N PRO A 391 8.96 21.14 29.32
CA PRO A 391 8.77 20.13 30.35
C PRO A 391 9.43 18.80 29.93
N ALA A 392 9.66 17.91 30.90
CA ALA A 392 10.37 16.65 30.65
C ALA A 392 9.74 15.79 29.55
N SER A 393 8.40 15.81 29.42
CA SER A 393 7.68 15.07 28.37
C SER A 393 8.12 15.45 26.96
N HIS A 394 8.47 16.72 26.71
CA HIS A 394 8.94 17.21 25.40
C HIS A 394 10.41 16.90 25.14
N LEU A 395 11.10 16.28 26.11
CA LEU A 395 12.47 15.84 25.97
C LEU A 395 12.57 14.34 25.66
N GLU A 396 11.45 13.61 25.79
CA GLU A 396 11.37 12.20 25.49
C GLU A 396 11.58 11.96 23.99
N THR A 397 12.30 10.90 23.65
CA THR A 397 12.64 10.56 22.25
C THR A 397 11.40 10.31 21.40
N ASN A 398 10.47 9.55 21.97
CA ASN A 398 9.24 9.09 21.31
C ASN A 398 8.09 10.11 21.37
N PHE A 399 8.29 11.31 21.91
CA PHE A 399 7.23 12.31 22.09
C PHE A 399 6.44 12.60 20.79
N MET A 400 7.09 12.59 19.63
CA MET A 400 6.38 12.82 18.36
C MET A 400 5.38 11.71 18.02
N ALA A 401 5.64 10.45 18.38
CA ALA A 401 4.63 9.40 18.32
C ALA A 401 3.64 9.54 19.49
N ASP A 402 4.16 9.81 20.68
CA ASP A 402 3.38 9.71 21.92
C ASP A 402 2.35 10.84 22.10
N HIS A 403 2.63 12.04 21.60
CA HIS A 403 1.71 13.17 21.75
C HIS A 403 0.36 12.91 21.05
N ARG A 404 0.32 12.04 20.03
CA ARG A 404 -0.92 11.68 19.32
C ARG A 404 -1.96 11.06 20.24
N PHE A 405 -1.53 10.29 21.23
CA PHE A 405 -2.44 9.72 22.24
C PHE A 405 -2.58 10.60 23.49
N GLN A 406 -1.63 11.50 23.75
CA GLN A 406 -1.65 12.43 24.89
C GLN A 406 -2.33 13.77 24.59
N ALA A 407 -2.72 14.06 23.34
CA ALA A 407 -3.29 15.34 22.91
C ALA A 407 -4.72 15.57 23.40
N THR A 408 -4.96 15.43 24.71
CA THR A 408 -6.23 15.76 25.35
C THR A 408 -6.25 17.24 25.76
N GLU A 409 -7.43 17.82 25.93
CA GLU A 409 -7.57 19.20 26.43
C GLU A 409 -6.83 19.40 27.76
N GLU A 410 -6.93 18.45 28.69
CA GLU A 410 -6.26 18.52 29.99
C GLU A 410 -4.72 18.49 29.89
N ALA A 411 -4.18 17.80 28.88
CA ALA A 411 -2.73 17.62 28.73
C ALA A 411 -2.04 18.81 28.04
N CYS A 412 -2.67 19.38 27.01
CA CYS A 412 -2.02 20.34 26.12
C CYS A 412 -2.63 21.75 26.18
N SER A 413 -3.95 21.88 26.35
CA SER A 413 -4.64 23.15 26.12
C SER A 413 -4.29 24.24 27.13
N GLU A 414 -3.90 23.85 28.36
CA GLU A 414 -3.49 24.78 29.41
C GLU A 414 -2.31 25.68 28.97
N CYS A 415 -1.40 25.13 28.17
CA CYS A 415 -0.21 25.84 27.70
C CYS A 415 -0.29 26.24 26.22
N HIS A 416 -0.93 25.43 25.39
CA HIS A 416 -0.91 25.57 23.93
C HIS A 416 -2.16 26.24 23.34
N GLY A 417 -3.20 26.46 24.15
CA GLY A 417 -4.48 27.00 23.69
C GLY A 417 -5.43 25.91 23.20
N GLU A 418 -6.49 26.30 22.50
CA GLU A 418 -7.48 25.37 21.96
C GLU A 418 -6.83 24.41 20.95
N ILE A 419 -7.25 23.15 21.01
CA ILE A 419 -6.75 22.08 20.15
C ILE A 419 -7.62 22.04 18.90
N GLU A 420 -7.13 22.62 17.81
CA GLU A 420 -7.79 22.59 16.50
C GLU A 420 -6.80 22.19 15.40
N PHE A 421 -6.44 20.91 15.31
CA PHE A 421 -5.32 20.42 14.47
C PHE A 421 -5.27 21.03 13.05
N GLY A 422 -4.30 21.93 12.84
CA GLY A 422 -4.00 22.52 11.53
C GLY A 422 -5.07 23.44 10.94
N ALA A 423 -6.03 23.90 11.75
CA ALA A 423 -7.24 24.56 11.25
C ALA A 423 -7.00 26.01 10.75
N ASP A 424 -6.30 26.84 11.53
CA ASP A 424 -6.29 28.29 11.30
C ASP A 424 -5.05 29.06 11.83
N ASP A 425 -4.01 28.37 12.28
CA ASP A 425 -2.79 28.95 12.87
C ASP A 425 -3.01 29.77 14.16
N SER A 426 -4.17 29.69 14.82
CA SER A 426 -4.49 30.47 16.03
C SER A 426 -3.77 29.99 17.30
N SER A 427 -3.37 28.73 17.33
CA SER A 427 -2.73 28.05 18.46
C SER A 427 -1.57 27.17 17.98
N PHE A 428 -0.80 26.61 18.92
CA PHE A 428 0.28 25.69 18.54
C PHE A 428 -0.27 24.44 17.83
N CYS A 429 -1.37 23.89 18.34
CA CYS A 429 -2.02 22.72 17.74
C CYS A 429 -2.76 23.10 16.45
N ALA A 430 -3.24 24.34 16.33
CA ALA A 430 -3.87 24.84 15.12
C ALA A 430 -2.92 25.24 13.98
N ASN A 431 -1.61 25.14 14.21
CA ASN A 431 -0.60 25.46 13.22
C ASN A 431 -0.69 24.52 12.00
N SER A 432 -1.08 25.08 10.86
CA SER A 432 -1.23 24.41 9.57
C SER A 432 0.10 23.90 9.02
N SER A 433 1.22 24.57 9.34
CA SER A 433 2.57 24.12 8.96
C SER A 433 3.03 22.87 9.74
N CYS A 434 2.30 22.45 10.76
CA CYS A 434 2.56 21.21 11.49
C CYS A 434 1.43 20.19 11.27
N HIS A 435 0.19 20.55 11.62
CA HIS A 435 -0.94 19.64 11.65
C HIS A 435 -1.88 19.78 10.45
N GLY A 436 -1.65 20.75 9.55
CA GLY A 436 -2.44 20.98 8.34
C GLY A 436 -1.85 20.37 7.07
N GLN A 437 -0.77 19.59 7.18
CA GLN A 437 -0.10 18.96 6.05
C GLN A 437 0.30 17.51 6.34
N SER A 438 0.51 16.73 5.27
CA SER A 438 1.00 15.35 5.35
C SER A 438 2.52 15.28 5.48
N TRP A 439 3.00 14.32 6.26
CA TRP A 439 4.43 14.04 6.47
C TRP A 439 4.77 12.62 5.98
N PRO A 440 4.91 12.41 4.66
CA PRO A 440 5.02 11.06 4.10
C PRO A 440 6.28 10.29 4.58
N GLU A 441 7.33 11.01 4.95
CA GLU A 441 8.60 10.45 5.42
C GLU A 441 8.61 10.18 6.94
N VAL A 442 7.53 10.50 7.65
CA VAL A 442 7.42 10.35 9.10
C VAL A 442 6.47 9.20 9.41
N GLU A 443 7.03 8.06 9.80
CA GLU A 443 6.32 6.80 9.99
C GLU A 443 6.21 6.44 11.48
N LEU A 444 5.35 7.17 12.19
CA LEU A 444 5.19 7.04 13.64
C LEU A 444 4.45 5.75 14.06
N ASP A 445 3.69 5.16 13.13
CA ASP A 445 2.88 3.96 13.40
C ASP A 445 3.69 2.66 13.30
N ALA A 446 4.85 2.68 12.65
CA ALA A 446 5.72 1.50 12.54
C ALA A 446 6.10 0.92 13.91
N ALA A 447 6.31 1.80 14.90
CA ALA A 447 6.62 1.44 16.27
C ALA A 447 5.39 0.95 17.06
N PHE A 448 4.19 1.05 16.49
CA PHE A 448 2.92 0.77 17.15
C PHE A 448 2.00 -0.12 16.31
N PRO A 449 2.29 -1.44 16.23
CA PRO A 449 1.36 -2.39 15.63
C PRO A 449 0.03 -2.38 16.41
N HIS A 450 -1.03 -1.91 15.75
CA HIS A 450 -2.33 -1.70 16.38
C HIS A 450 -3.14 -3.03 16.38
N PRO A 451 -3.66 -3.48 17.54
CA PRO A 451 -4.46 -4.72 17.60
C PRO A 451 -5.83 -4.58 16.91
N VAL A 452 -6.33 -3.34 16.82
CA VAL A 452 -7.54 -3.00 16.07
C VAL A 452 -7.15 -2.65 14.63
N PRO A 453 -7.85 -3.18 13.62
CA PRO A 453 -7.72 -2.69 12.24
C PRO A 453 -8.11 -1.21 12.17
N LEU A 454 -7.12 -0.35 11.88
CA LEU A 454 -7.32 1.08 11.63
C LEU A 454 -7.78 1.27 10.18
N GLU A 455 -8.93 0.70 9.85
CA GLU A 455 -9.57 0.74 8.53
C GLU A 455 -11.02 1.21 8.65
N GLY A 456 -11.60 1.67 7.54
CA GLY A 456 -12.97 2.19 7.52
C GLY A 456 -13.12 3.37 8.48
N GLN A 457 -14.14 3.33 9.33
CA GLN A 457 -14.44 4.41 10.26
C GLN A 457 -13.38 4.58 11.36
N HIS A 458 -12.69 3.50 11.76
CA HIS A 458 -11.60 3.61 12.74
C HIS A 458 -10.38 4.37 12.20
N ALA A 459 -10.19 4.41 10.88
CA ALA A 459 -9.10 5.17 10.26
C ALA A 459 -9.32 6.69 10.31
N GLU A 460 -10.57 7.14 10.53
CA GLU A 460 -10.95 8.56 10.55
C GLU A 460 -10.91 9.17 11.98
N VAL A 461 -10.75 8.34 13.01
CA VAL A 461 -10.76 8.78 14.42
C VAL A 461 -9.35 9.16 14.87
N TRP A 462 -9.24 10.23 15.67
CA TRP A 462 -7.95 10.64 16.22
C TRP A 462 -7.50 9.68 17.32
N CYS A 463 -6.19 9.41 17.39
CA CYS A 463 -5.63 8.46 18.35
C CYS A 463 -6.01 8.83 19.81
N HIS A 464 -6.00 10.11 20.17
CA HIS A 464 -6.36 10.54 21.53
C HIS A 464 -7.81 10.25 21.91
N ASP A 465 -8.75 10.16 20.96
CA ASP A 465 -10.16 9.84 21.24
C ASP A 465 -10.34 8.40 21.71
N CYS A 466 -9.42 7.52 21.33
CA CYS A 466 -9.41 6.12 21.74
C CYS A 466 -8.47 5.88 22.93
N HIS A 467 -7.38 6.64 23.01
CA HIS A 467 -6.33 6.42 23.99
C HIS A 467 -6.44 7.25 25.26
N GLU A 468 -7.06 8.44 25.22
CA GLU A 468 -7.25 9.34 26.36
C GLU A 468 -5.99 9.51 27.26
N GLY A 469 -4.81 9.66 26.66
CA GLY A 469 -3.53 9.79 27.36
C GLY A 469 -2.84 8.48 27.76
N VAL A 470 -3.47 7.33 27.52
CA VAL A 470 -2.93 6.00 27.80
C VAL A 470 -2.40 5.36 26.51
N ARG A 471 -1.11 4.98 26.49
CA ARG A 471 -0.49 4.41 25.29
C ARG A 471 -1.09 3.07 24.85
N GLN A 472 -1.52 2.24 25.79
CA GLN A 472 -2.10 0.92 25.53
C GLN A 472 -3.40 0.77 26.35
N PRO A 473 -4.50 1.40 25.92
CA PRO A 473 -5.79 1.21 26.55
C PRO A 473 -6.27 -0.24 26.35
N GLU A 474 -7.15 -0.70 27.21
CA GLU A 474 -7.81 -1.99 27.03
C GLU A 474 -8.81 -1.89 25.87
N PHE A 475 -8.67 -2.76 24.88
CA PHE A 475 -9.55 -2.77 23.72
C PHE A 475 -10.81 -3.60 24.00
N GLU A 476 -11.92 -2.90 24.23
CA GLU A 476 -13.26 -3.47 24.23
C GLU A 476 -14.19 -2.54 23.43
N CYS A 477 -15.02 -3.09 22.54
CA CYS A 477 -15.93 -2.28 21.72
C CYS A 477 -16.85 -1.38 22.58
N SER A 478 -17.23 -1.87 23.76
CA SER A 478 -18.06 -1.17 24.75
C SER A 478 -17.40 0.03 25.41
N ASN A 479 -16.07 0.18 25.30
CA ASN A 479 -15.38 1.36 25.82
C ASN A 479 -15.67 2.60 24.96
N CYS A 480 -15.99 2.41 23.68
CA CYS A 480 -16.21 3.50 22.73
C CYS A 480 -17.63 3.55 22.15
N HIS A 481 -18.30 2.39 22.05
CA HIS A 481 -19.60 2.28 21.39
C HIS A 481 -20.70 1.85 22.36
N GLU A 482 -21.82 2.58 22.29
CA GLU A 482 -23.04 2.23 23.01
C GLU A 482 -23.99 1.47 22.08
N ALA A 483 -24.24 0.20 22.40
CA ALA A 483 -25.17 -0.62 21.64
C ALA A 483 -26.62 -0.10 21.74
N PRO A 484 -27.33 0.09 20.61
CA PRO A 484 -28.73 0.51 20.62
C PRO A 484 -29.62 -0.54 21.27
N GLN A 485 -30.74 -0.15 21.87
CA GLN A 485 -31.67 -1.14 22.45
C GLN A 485 -32.89 -1.36 21.55
N PRO A 486 -33.25 -2.61 21.20
CA PRO A 486 -32.62 -3.88 21.61
C PRO A 486 -31.39 -4.27 20.76
N HIS A 487 -30.36 -4.84 21.41
CA HIS A 487 -29.17 -5.42 20.76
C HIS A 487 -28.97 -6.89 21.15
N PHE A 488 -28.29 -7.66 20.30
CA PHE A 488 -28.13 -9.10 20.42
C PHE A 488 -26.67 -9.50 20.59
N GLY A 489 -26.36 -10.15 21.71
CA GLY A 489 -25.01 -10.65 22.02
C GLY A 489 -24.04 -9.55 22.46
N GLU A 490 -22.88 -10.00 22.96
CA GLU A 490 -21.77 -9.13 23.38
C GLU A 490 -20.57 -9.26 22.42
N ASN A 491 -20.58 -10.26 21.52
CA ASN A 491 -19.54 -10.45 20.52
C ASN A 491 -19.80 -9.55 19.31
N CYS A 492 -19.32 -8.31 19.41
CA CYS A 492 -19.52 -7.25 18.42
C CYS A 492 -18.95 -7.64 17.04
N GLU A 493 -17.74 -8.22 17.00
CA GLU A 493 -17.02 -8.61 15.77
C GLU A 493 -17.71 -9.75 15.00
N GLY A 494 -18.62 -10.48 15.65
CA GLY A 494 -19.43 -11.49 14.97
C GLY A 494 -20.51 -10.91 14.06
N CYS A 495 -20.82 -9.62 14.19
CA CYS A 495 -21.85 -8.93 13.41
C CYS A 495 -21.32 -7.65 12.75
N HIS A 496 -20.47 -6.88 13.41
CA HIS A 496 -20.03 -5.56 12.96
C HIS A 496 -18.60 -5.60 12.41
N THR A 497 -18.35 -4.76 11.41
CA THR A 497 -17.01 -4.59 10.81
C THR A 497 -16.55 -3.14 10.95
N PRO A 498 -15.24 -2.85 10.87
CA PRO A 498 -14.73 -1.48 10.90
C PRO A 498 -15.27 -0.57 9.78
N MET A 499 -15.91 -1.13 8.73
CA MET A 499 -16.50 -0.34 7.64
C MET A 499 -17.76 0.44 8.06
N GLY A 500 -18.44 -0.02 9.11
CA GLY A 500 -19.63 0.65 9.64
C GLY A 500 -20.58 -0.29 10.37
N TRP A 501 -21.23 0.23 11.41
CA TRP A 501 -22.16 -0.51 12.26
C TRP A 501 -23.41 -1.01 11.51
N ASP A 502 -23.80 -0.36 10.43
CA ASP A 502 -24.92 -0.72 9.54
C ASP A 502 -24.56 -1.78 8.50
N GLN A 503 -23.26 -2.08 8.31
CA GLN A 503 -22.76 -3.06 7.34
C GLN A 503 -22.59 -4.46 7.96
N ALA A 504 -23.57 -4.87 8.77
CA ALA A 504 -23.49 -6.16 9.46
C ALA A 504 -23.72 -7.34 8.51
N GLU A 505 -22.72 -8.21 8.35
CA GLU A 505 -22.83 -9.41 7.53
C GLU A 505 -23.38 -10.59 8.35
N LEU A 506 -24.68 -10.84 8.27
CA LEU A 506 -25.33 -11.99 8.93
C LEU A 506 -25.01 -13.34 8.27
N GLY A 507 -24.30 -13.37 7.14
CA GLY A 507 -24.01 -14.60 6.39
C GLY A 507 -23.16 -15.61 7.15
N ALA A 508 -22.36 -15.16 8.12
CA ALA A 508 -21.54 -16.01 9.00
C ALA A 508 -22.23 -16.37 10.33
N PHE A 509 -23.41 -15.82 10.60
CA PHE A 509 -24.13 -16.02 11.85
C PHE A 509 -24.83 -17.38 11.87
N VAL A 510 -24.36 -18.28 12.73
CA VAL A 510 -24.97 -19.60 12.91
C VAL A 510 -26.19 -19.47 13.82
N HIS A 511 -27.37 -19.62 13.26
CA HIS A 511 -28.64 -19.56 13.98
C HIS A 511 -29.34 -20.94 14.00
N PRO A 512 -30.03 -21.34 15.09
CA PRO A 512 -30.74 -22.63 15.17
C PRO A 512 -31.85 -22.81 14.12
N ILE A 513 -32.35 -21.70 13.57
CA ILE A 513 -33.27 -21.65 12.44
C ILE A 513 -32.50 -21.13 11.24
N ALA A 514 -32.60 -21.79 10.09
CA ALA A 514 -32.10 -21.25 8.83
C ALA A 514 -32.78 -19.89 8.54
N LEU A 515 -32.02 -18.81 8.58
CA LEU A 515 -32.49 -17.45 8.27
C LEU A 515 -32.51 -17.23 6.74
N GLU A 516 -33.30 -18.06 6.06
CA GLU A 516 -33.44 -18.08 4.60
C GLU A 516 -34.91 -17.85 4.20
N GLY A 517 -35.15 -17.43 2.96
CA GLY A 517 -36.49 -17.16 2.45
C GLY A 517 -37.25 -16.16 3.34
N ALA A 518 -38.46 -16.50 3.77
CA ALA A 518 -39.27 -15.61 4.62
C ALA A 518 -38.66 -15.35 6.01
N HIS A 519 -37.85 -16.28 6.55
CA HIS A 519 -37.15 -16.08 7.83
C HIS A 519 -35.98 -15.09 7.70
N ALA A 520 -35.50 -14.82 6.49
CA ALA A 520 -34.48 -13.80 6.25
C ALA A 520 -35.05 -12.38 6.28
N GLU A 521 -36.35 -12.21 6.04
CA GLU A 521 -37.01 -10.90 5.92
C GLU A 521 -37.73 -10.43 7.20
N ILE A 522 -37.87 -11.30 8.20
CA ILE A 522 -38.54 -10.98 9.46
C ILE A 522 -37.58 -10.35 10.48
N SER A 523 -38.05 -9.35 11.22
CA SER A 523 -37.25 -8.74 12.30
C SER A 523 -36.97 -9.75 13.41
N CYS A 524 -35.73 -9.78 13.91
CA CYS A 524 -35.32 -10.61 15.05
C CYS A 524 -36.22 -10.40 16.28
N THR A 525 -36.72 -9.17 16.49
CA THR A 525 -37.61 -8.82 17.60
C THR A 525 -38.98 -9.49 17.54
N ALA A 526 -39.41 -9.95 16.36
CA ALA A 526 -40.64 -10.74 16.21
C ALA A 526 -40.55 -12.07 16.98
N CYS A 527 -39.35 -12.62 17.11
CA CYS A 527 -39.08 -13.84 17.88
C CYS A 527 -38.47 -13.55 19.26
N HIS A 528 -37.73 -12.46 19.41
CA HIS A 528 -36.87 -12.19 20.58
C HIS A 528 -37.28 -10.97 21.42
N ALA A 529 -38.58 -10.71 21.57
CA ALA A 529 -39.11 -9.48 22.18
C ALA A 529 -38.64 -9.14 23.63
N GLU A 530 -38.07 -10.08 24.41
CA GLU A 530 -37.71 -9.85 25.84
C GLU A 530 -36.34 -10.41 26.30
N GLN A 531 -35.31 -10.48 25.44
CA GLN A 531 -34.01 -11.10 25.78
C GLN A 531 -34.11 -12.59 26.17
N VAL A 532 -33.80 -13.39 25.15
CA VAL A 532 -33.76 -14.84 24.98
C VAL A 532 -33.17 -15.63 26.16
N VAL A 533 -34.01 -16.08 27.10
CA VAL A 533 -33.69 -17.26 27.93
C VAL A 533 -34.84 -18.26 27.85
N GLY A 534 -34.59 -19.40 27.20
CA GLY A 534 -35.51 -20.55 27.22
C GLY A 534 -36.57 -20.60 26.12
N LEU A 535 -36.41 -19.88 25.00
CA LEU A 535 -37.25 -20.06 23.82
C LEU A 535 -37.07 -21.48 23.27
N GLN A 536 -38.11 -22.30 23.41
CA GLN A 536 -38.19 -23.58 22.72
C GLN A 536 -38.71 -23.34 21.30
N TYR A 537 -37.89 -23.70 20.31
CA TYR A 537 -38.25 -23.49 18.91
C TYR A 537 -38.94 -24.74 18.35
N THR A 538 -40.25 -24.63 18.12
CA THR A 538 -41.03 -25.61 17.36
C THR A 538 -41.84 -24.86 16.32
N CYS A 539 -42.02 -25.44 15.13
CA CYS A 539 -42.74 -24.80 14.02
C CYS A 539 -44.16 -24.36 14.43
N GLY A 540 -44.82 -25.17 15.25
CA GLY A 540 -46.18 -24.92 15.76
C GLY A 540 -46.32 -23.72 16.71
N ASN A 541 -45.22 -23.17 17.22
CA ASN A 541 -45.28 -21.95 18.04
C ASN A 541 -45.63 -20.70 17.21
N CYS A 542 -45.36 -20.73 15.91
CA CYS A 542 -45.57 -19.60 15.00
C CYS A 542 -46.48 -19.94 13.82
N HIS A 543 -46.48 -21.19 13.37
CA HIS A 543 -47.27 -21.65 12.23
C HIS A 543 -48.44 -22.51 12.68
N GLU A 544 -49.63 -22.16 12.21
CA GLU A 544 -50.85 -22.95 12.43
C GLU A 544 -51.04 -23.94 11.27
N ALA A 545 -51.08 -25.23 11.58
CA ALA A 545 -51.28 -26.27 10.58
C ALA A 545 -52.72 -26.27 10.04
N PRO A 546 -52.92 -26.39 8.71
CA PRO A 546 -54.26 -26.46 8.12
C PRO A 546 -54.94 -27.79 8.47
N VAL A 547 -56.26 -27.80 8.69
CA VAL A 547 -57.00 -29.04 8.98
C VAL A 547 -57.63 -29.59 7.70
N PRO A 548 -57.45 -30.89 7.35
CA PRO A 548 -56.73 -31.93 8.11
C PRO A 548 -55.20 -31.89 7.94
N HIS A 549 -54.46 -32.23 9.00
CA HIS A 549 -52.98 -32.31 9.03
C HIS A 549 -52.50 -33.61 9.69
N PHE A 550 -51.35 -34.13 9.25
CA PHE A 550 -50.81 -35.40 9.73
C PHE A 550 -49.58 -35.22 10.62
N GLY A 551 -49.73 -35.55 11.90
CA GLY A 551 -48.62 -35.57 12.87
C GLY A 551 -48.17 -34.18 13.37
N PRO A 552 -47.42 -34.11 14.49
CA PRO A 552 -46.90 -32.86 15.02
C PRO A 552 -45.47 -32.52 14.55
N SER A 553 -44.75 -33.46 13.95
CA SER A 553 -43.36 -33.30 13.50
C SER A 553 -43.31 -32.63 12.13
N CYS A 554 -43.28 -31.31 12.12
CA CYS A 554 -43.38 -30.51 10.90
C CYS A 554 -42.16 -30.72 9.99
N GLU A 555 -40.98 -30.88 10.59
CA GLU A 555 -39.68 -31.07 9.95
C GLU A 555 -39.54 -32.40 9.18
N ASP A 556 -40.41 -33.38 9.45
CA ASP A 556 -40.41 -34.65 8.72
C ASP A 556 -40.95 -34.49 7.29
N CYS A 557 -41.70 -33.41 7.04
CA CYS A 557 -42.39 -33.16 5.76
C CYS A 557 -42.11 -31.78 5.17
N HIS A 558 -41.87 -30.75 5.98
CA HIS A 558 -41.69 -29.37 5.56
C HIS A 558 -40.24 -28.90 5.70
N VAL A 559 -39.80 -28.06 4.77
CA VAL A 559 -38.50 -27.36 4.86
C VAL A 559 -38.69 -25.92 5.37
N PRO A 560 -37.71 -25.35 6.10
CA PRO A 560 -37.84 -24.00 6.69
C PRO A 560 -37.96 -22.85 5.69
N THR A 561 -37.71 -23.11 4.40
CA THR A 561 -37.72 -22.13 3.30
C THR A 561 -39.09 -22.02 2.63
N THR A 562 -39.81 -23.14 2.45
CA THR A 562 -41.16 -23.18 1.86
C THR A 562 -42.03 -24.28 2.52
N PHE A 563 -43.09 -23.86 3.23
CA PHE A 563 -44.06 -24.81 3.80
C PHE A 563 -44.99 -25.46 2.76
N SER A 564 -45.10 -24.89 1.55
CA SER A 564 -45.99 -25.39 0.50
C SER A 564 -45.52 -26.69 -0.16
N ASP A 565 -44.22 -27.00 -0.08
CA ASP A 565 -43.59 -28.11 -0.81
C ASP A 565 -43.40 -29.34 0.10
N ALA A 566 -44.46 -29.68 0.85
CA ALA A 566 -44.41 -30.80 1.78
C ALA A 566 -44.23 -32.12 1.03
N THR A 567 -43.22 -32.91 1.39
CA THR A 567 -42.99 -34.24 0.82
C THR A 567 -42.93 -35.25 1.94
N LEU A 568 -43.78 -36.29 1.91
CA LEU A 568 -43.68 -37.42 2.82
C LEU A 568 -42.64 -38.41 2.27
N PRO A 569 -41.50 -38.62 2.93
CA PRO A 569 -40.56 -39.66 2.54
C PRO A 569 -41.24 -41.04 2.64
N PRO A 570 -41.18 -41.89 1.59
CA PRO A 570 -41.84 -43.19 1.58
C PRO A 570 -41.48 -44.09 2.78
N GLU A 571 -40.29 -43.92 3.34
CA GLU A 571 -39.76 -44.69 4.48
C GLU A 571 -40.42 -44.32 5.81
N LEU A 572 -41.02 -43.13 5.90
CA LEU A 572 -41.73 -42.66 7.09
C LEU A 572 -43.20 -43.14 7.12
N HIS A 573 -43.69 -43.73 6.04
CA HIS A 573 -45.04 -44.30 5.98
C HIS A 573 -45.05 -45.78 6.40
N PRO A 574 -45.92 -46.22 7.33
CA PRO A 574 -45.96 -47.62 7.80
C PRO A 574 -46.27 -48.65 6.71
N VAL A 575 -46.92 -48.22 5.63
CA VAL A 575 -47.20 -49.02 4.43
C VAL A 575 -46.20 -48.62 3.34
N PRO A 576 -45.51 -49.56 2.68
CA PRO A 576 -44.63 -49.26 1.56
C PRO A 576 -45.38 -48.55 0.42
N LEU A 577 -45.19 -47.24 0.30
CA LEU A 577 -45.76 -46.42 -0.78
C LEU A 577 -44.90 -46.58 -2.04
N GLU A 578 -44.98 -47.76 -2.65
CA GLU A 578 -44.21 -48.13 -3.84
C GLU A 578 -45.12 -48.50 -5.01
N GLY A 579 -44.59 -48.41 -6.23
CA GLY A 579 -45.33 -48.78 -7.45
C GLY A 579 -46.64 -48.01 -7.58
N ALA A 580 -47.75 -48.73 -7.73
CA ALA A 580 -49.07 -48.13 -7.88
C ALA A 580 -49.58 -47.48 -6.56
N HIS A 581 -49.12 -47.93 -5.38
CA HIS A 581 -49.53 -47.34 -4.11
C HIS A 581 -48.96 -45.93 -3.88
N LEU A 582 -47.83 -45.59 -4.52
CA LEU A 582 -47.28 -44.22 -4.49
C LEU A 582 -48.12 -43.22 -5.31
N GLN A 583 -48.94 -43.72 -6.24
CA GLN A 583 -49.69 -42.91 -7.20
C GLN A 583 -51.16 -42.70 -6.80
N VAL A 584 -51.62 -43.35 -5.73
CA VAL A 584 -52.97 -43.14 -5.19
C VAL A 584 -52.98 -42.02 -4.17
N SER A 585 -54.08 -41.28 -4.10
CA SER A 585 -54.21 -40.17 -3.15
C SER A 585 -54.34 -40.70 -1.71
N CYS A 586 -53.83 -39.96 -0.73
CA CYS A 586 -53.84 -40.36 0.68
C CYS A 586 -55.27 -40.63 1.19
N GLU A 587 -56.25 -39.86 0.70
CA GLU A 587 -57.67 -40.00 1.04
C GLU A 587 -58.26 -41.32 0.55
N SER A 588 -57.63 -42.00 -0.40
CA SER A 588 -58.08 -43.34 -0.83
C SER A 588 -57.90 -44.38 0.29
N CYS A 589 -56.95 -44.15 1.20
CA CYS A 589 -56.73 -44.97 2.38
C CYS A 589 -57.34 -44.32 3.63
N HIS A 590 -57.18 -43.01 3.80
CA HIS A 590 -57.57 -42.28 5.02
C HIS A 590 -58.90 -41.53 4.84
N GLN A 591 -60.03 -42.26 4.78
CA GLN A 591 -61.36 -41.65 4.56
C GLN A 591 -62.05 -41.13 5.83
N ASP A 592 -61.74 -41.68 7.01
CA ASP A 592 -62.52 -41.45 8.25
C ASP A 592 -61.67 -41.14 9.51
N ASP A 593 -60.42 -40.67 9.36
CA ASP A 593 -59.49 -40.36 10.47
C ASP A 593 -59.26 -41.52 11.48
N GLU A 594 -59.59 -42.77 11.15
CA GLU A 594 -59.27 -43.93 12.00
C GLU A 594 -57.79 -44.31 11.86
N ALA A 595 -57.07 -44.25 12.98
CA ALA A 595 -55.61 -44.38 13.05
C ALA A 595 -55.06 -45.79 12.83
N ASP A 596 -55.90 -46.82 12.82
CA ASP A 596 -55.47 -48.23 12.76
C ASP A 596 -56.07 -48.95 11.55
N LEU A 597 -55.68 -48.51 10.35
CA LEU A 597 -55.98 -49.24 9.12
C LEU A 597 -55.00 -50.40 8.95
N GLU A 598 -55.49 -51.64 9.04
CA GLU A 598 -54.67 -52.82 8.76
C GLU A 598 -54.44 -52.95 7.25
N PHE A 599 -53.17 -52.97 6.83
CA PHE A 599 -52.78 -53.14 5.43
C PHE A 599 -53.02 -54.59 4.98
N VAL A 600 -54.27 -54.87 4.57
CA VAL A 600 -54.69 -56.17 4.06
C VAL A 600 -55.16 -56.01 2.62
N CYS A 601 -54.50 -56.70 1.68
CA CYS A 601 -54.78 -56.57 0.24
C CYS A 601 -56.26 -56.75 -0.12
N SER A 602 -56.97 -57.64 0.58
CA SER A 602 -58.39 -57.94 0.32
C SER A 602 -59.35 -56.83 0.71
N ASN A 603 -58.91 -55.84 1.51
CA ASN A 603 -59.75 -54.69 1.85
C ASN A 603 -59.97 -53.78 0.64
N CYS A 604 -59.03 -53.80 -0.32
CA CYS A 604 -59.05 -52.92 -1.49
C CYS A 604 -59.17 -53.70 -2.82
N HIS A 605 -58.72 -54.95 -2.88
CA HIS A 605 -58.69 -55.76 -4.09
C HIS A 605 -59.60 -56.99 -3.99
N GLU A 606 -60.51 -57.12 -4.95
CA GLU A 606 -61.42 -58.26 -5.05
C GLU A 606 -60.82 -59.37 -5.92
N ALA A 607 -60.80 -60.60 -5.40
CA ALA A 607 -60.27 -61.75 -6.12
C ALA A 607 -61.26 -62.27 -7.18
N PRO A 608 -60.81 -62.62 -8.40
CA PRO A 608 -61.67 -63.20 -9.42
C PRO A 608 -62.14 -64.63 -9.07
N PRO A 609 -63.21 -65.15 -9.70
CA PRO A 609 -63.85 -66.43 -9.33
C PRO A 609 -62.96 -67.68 -9.31
N ASN A 610 -61.84 -67.68 -10.07
CA ASN A 610 -60.93 -68.82 -10.20
C ASN A 610 -59.55 -68.57 -9.56
N HIS A 611 -59.47 -67.63 -8.61
CA HIS A 611 -58.22 -67.24 -7.96
C HIS A 611 -57.61 -68.38 -7.13
N VAL A 612 -56.28 -68.48 -7.13
CA VAL A 612 -55.55 -69.51 -6.35
C VAL A 612 -55.45 -69.06 -4.88
N PRO A 613 -55.85 -69.89 -3.90
CA PRO A 613 -55.74 -69.52 -2.49
C PRO A 613 -54.27 -69.46 -2.04
N GLY A 614 -53.88 -68.37 -1.37
CA GLY A 614 -52.51 -68.12 -0.89
C GLY A 614 -52.31 -66.67 -0.44
N GLY A 615 -51.12 -66.34 0.08
CA GLY A 615 -50.77 -64.94 0.36
C GLY A 615 -50.73 -64.12 -0.93
N CYS A 616 -51.34 -62.94 -0.96
CA CYS A 616 -51.44 -62.11 -2.18
C CYS A 616 -50.05 -61.77 -2.74
N ASN A 617 -49.09 -61.49 -1.84
CA ASN A 617 -47.69 -61.17 -2.15
C ASN A 617 -46.89 -62.34 -2.75
N VAL A 618 -47.45 -63.55 -2.83
CA VAL A 618 -46.81 -64.69 -3.49
C VAL A 618 -46.89 -64.57 -5.02
N CYS A 619 -47.94 -63.93 -5.53
CA CYS A 619 -48.21 -63.82 -6.96
C CYS A 619 -48.39 -62.37 -7.44
N HIS A 620 -48.69 -61.46 -6.53
CA HIS A 620 -48.92 -60.05 -6.83
C HIS A 620 -47.85 -59.17 -6.19
N THR A 621 -47.45 -58.13 -6.90
CA THR A 621 -46.49 -57.14 -6.43
C THR A 621 -47.08 -55.73 -6.50
N PRO A 622 -46.57 -54.77 -5.70
CA PRO A 622 -47.07 -53.39 -5.64
C PRO A 622 -47.02 -52.61 -6.97
N GLU A 623 -46.26 -53.09 -7.95
CA GLU A 623 -46.20 -52.50 -9.30
C GLU A 623 -47.50 -52.69 -10.10
N GLY A 624 -48.32 -53.72 -9.78
CA GLY A 624 -49.62 -53.93 -10.40
C GLY A 624 -50.13 -55.38 -10.31
N PHE A 625 -51.32 -55.60 -9.73
CA PHE A 625 -51.88 -56.94 -9.46
C PHE A 625 -52.07 -57.80 -10.72
N VAL A 626 -52.56 -57.24 -11.83
CA VAL A 626 -52.86 -58.01 -13.05
C VAL A 626 -51.57 -58.40 -13.80
N GLU A 627 -50.58 -57.52 -13.82
CA GLU A 627 -49.36 -57.67 -14.61
C GLU A 627 -48.36 -58.62 -13.94
N SER A 628 -48.25 -58.55 -12.61
CA SER A 628 -47.37 -59.41 -11.80
C SER A 628 -47.73 -60.90 -11.87
N ALA A 629 -49.01 -61.25 -11.83
CA ALA A 629 -49.45 -62.65 -11.93
C ALA A 629 -49.35 -63.21 -13.37
N ALA A 630 -49.55 -62.38 -14.39
CA ALA A 630 -49.49 -62.79 -15.79
C ALA A 630 -48.08 -63.23 -16.24
N PHE A 631 -47.04 -62.63 -15.65
CA PHE A 631 -45.65 -63.01 -15.91
C PHE A 631 -45.33 -64.43 -15.45
N LEU A 632 -45.75 -64.80 -14.23
CA LEU A 632 -45.55 -66.15 -13.67
C LEU A 632 -46.24 -67.23 -14.50
N VAL A 633 -47.45 -66.96 -14.99
CA VAL A 633 -48.17 -67.85 -15.92
C VAL A 633 -47.38 -68.06 -17.22
N ARG A 634 -46.76 -67.00 -17.77
CA ARG A 634 -46.02 -67.08 -19.04
C ARG A 634 -44.73 -67.90 -18.95
N LEU A 635 -44.10 -67.97 -17.78
CA LEU A 635 -42.87 -68.74 -17.54
C LEU A 635 -43.11 -70.24 -17.32
N SER A 636 -44.37 -70.66 -17.19
CA SER A 636 -44.72 -72.05 -16.90
C SER A 636 -44.46 -72.96 -18.12
N PRO A 637 -43.90 -74.17 -17.93
CA PRO A 637 -43.47 -75.03 -19.03
C PRO A 637 -44.64 -75.57 -19.85
N GLN A 638 -44.46 -75.63 -21.17
CA GLN A 638 -45.38 -76.34 -22.08
C GLN A 638 -45.23 -77.85 -21.90
N VAL A 639 -46.35 -78.57 -21.95
CA VAL A 639 -46.37 -80.01 -21.68
C VAL A 639 -46.52 -80.77 -23.01
N PRO A 640 -45.46 -81.38 -23.55
CA PRO A 640 -45.47 -81.96 -24.90
C PRO A 640 -46.09 -83.36 -24.90
N HIS A 641 -47.42 -83.44 -24.93
CA HIS A 641 -48.18 -84.68 -25.09
C HIS A 641 -49.56 -84.39 -25.72
N ASN A 642 -50.10 -85.34 -26.48
CA ASN A 642 -51.38 -85.17 -27.18
C ASN A 642 -52.54 -85.24 -26.18
N VAL A 643 -53.36 -84.20 -26.16
CA VAL A 643 -54.54 -84.06 -25.28
C VAL A 643 -55.87 -84.00 -26.06
N ASP A 644 -55.88 -84.32 -27.36
CA ASP A 644 -57.03 -84.19 -28.26
C ASP A 644 -58.28 -84.88 -27.70
N GLY A 645 -59.28 -84.07 -27.37
CA GLY A 645 -60.57 -84.51 -26.84
C GLY A 645 -60.55 -84.93 -25.38
N ARG A 646 -59.45 -84.67 -24.65
CA ARG A 646 -59.28 -84.98 -23.22
C ARG A 646 -58.80 -83.78 -22.38
N GLU A 647 -58.92 -82.57 -22.91
CA GLU A 647 -58.44 -81.33 -22.29
C GLU A 647 -59.14 -81.02 -20.95
N ALA A 648 -60.36 -81.52 -20.77
CA ALA A 648 -61.15 -81.38 -19.54
C ALA A 648 -60.87 -82.47 -18.48
N PHE A 649 -59.95 -83.40 -18.75
CA PHE A 649 -59.78 -84.63 -17.97
C PHE A 649 -58.33 -84.84 -17.51
N CYS A 650 -57.58 -83.76 -17.26
CA CYS A 650 -56.17 -83.84 -16.85
C CYS A 650 -55.96 -84.72 -15.61
N LEU A 651 -56.88 -84.63 -14.64
CA LEU A 651 -56.84 -85.37 -13.37
C LEU A 651 -57.16 -86.85 -13.50
N ASP A 652 -57.71 -87.29 -14.64
CA ASP A 652 -57.94 -88.72 -14.90
C ASP A 652 -56.62 -89.46 -15.18
N CYS A 653 -55.60 -88.75 -15.67
CA CYS A 653 -54.27 -89.30 -15.96
C CYS A 653 -53.23 -88.87 -14.92
N HIS A 654 -53.29 -87.62 -14.47
CA HIS A 654 -52.38 -87.05 -13.48
C HIS A 654 -53.04 -87.05 -12.10
N ASP A 655 -52.84 -88.14 -11.36
CA ASP A 655 -53.42 -88.33 -10.05
C ASP A 655 -52.47 -87.85 -8.94
N PRO A 656 -52.87 -86.86 -8.11
CA PRO A 656 -52.07 -86.41 -6.98
C PRO A 656 -51.85 -87.49 -5.89
N ALA A 657 -52.70 -88.52 -5.84
CA ALA A 657 -52.51 -89.68 -4.97
C ALA A 657 -51.53 -90.71 -5.56
N GLY A 658 -51.08 -90.52 -6.81
CA GLY A 658 -50.01 -91.26 -7.44
C GLY A 658 -50.40 -92.58 -8.11
N ASN A 659 -51.68 -92.79 -8.43
CA ASN A 659 -52.14 -94.08 -8.95
C ASN A 659 -51.86 -94.31 -10.46
N ILE A 660 -51.62 -93.26 -11.27
CA ILE A 660 -51.28 -93.39 -12.71
C ILE A 660 -49.98 -92.65 -13.03
N GLU A 661 -50.03 -91.35 -13.33
CA GLU A 661 -48.85 -90.48 -13.34
C GLU A 661 -48.94 -89.53 -12.14
N PRO A 662 -47.93 -89.49 -11.25
CA PRO A 662 -48.00 -88.66 -10.05
C PRO A 662 -47.89 -87.19 -10.42
N ALA A 663 -48.94 -86.42 -10.12
CA ALA A 663 -48.85 -84.96 -10.13
C ALA A 663 -47.94 -84.49 -8.97
N PRO A 664 -47.26 -83.33 -9.10
CA PRO A 664 -46.54 -82.74 -7.97
C PRO A 664 -47.46 -82.57 -6.76
N ARG A 665 -46.97 -82.89 -5.56
CA ARG A 665 -47.77 -82.91 -4.32
C ARG A 665 -48.45 -81.57 -3.98
N ASN A 666 -48.01 -80.46 -4.56
CA ASN A 666 -48.63 -79.15 -4.39
C ASN A 666 -49.85 -78.91 -5.30
N HIS A 667 -50.18 -79.83 -6.21
CA HIS A 667 -51.32 -79.72 -7.14
C HIS A 667 -52.56 -80.51 -6.68
N VAL A 668 -52.57 -81.01 -5.43
CA VAL A 668 -53.59 -81.93 -4.89
C VAL A 668 -55.03 -81.38 -4.92
N ASN A 669 -55.19 -80.06 -4.99
CA ASN A 669 -56.51 -79.40 -4.98
C ASN A 669 -56.77 -78.53 -6.21
N TYR A 670 -55.96 -78.65 -7.26
CA TYR A 670 -56.14 -77.82 -8.45
C TYR A 670 -57.24 -78.38 -9.34
N ILE A 671 -58.14 -77.51 -9.79
CA ILE A 671 -59.13 -77.85 -10.83
C ILE A 671 -58.50 -77.72 -12.22
N VAL A 672 -59.13 -78.33 -13.23
CA VAL A 672 -58.60 -78.37 -14.60
C VAL A 672 -58.34 -76.97 -15.15
N GLU A 673 -59.23 -76.01 -14.87
CA GLU A 673 -59.08 -74.61 -15.26
C GLU A 673 -57.81 -73.99 -14.67
N GLN A 674 -57.47 -74.31 -13.42
CA GLN A 674 -56.25 -73.81 -12.76
C GLN A 674 -54.99 -74.45 -13.34
N CYS A 675 -55.05 -75.73 -13.72
CA CYS A 675 -53.96 -76.38 -14.44
C CYS A 675 -53.71 -75.71 -15.81
N LEU A 676 -54.78 -75.34 -16.53
CA LEU A 676 -54.72 -74.66 -17.82
C LEU A 676 -54.30 -73.19 -17.75
N LEU A 677 -54.36 -72.56 -16.57
CA LEU A 677 -53.81 -71.22 -16.35
C LEU A 677 -52.28 -71.24 -16.48
N CYS A 678 -51.62 -72.24 -15.90
CA CYS A 678 -50.15 -72.34 -15.92
C CYS A 678 -49.65 -73.19 -17.09
N HIS A 679 -50.29 -74.30 -17.41
CA HIS A 679 -49.84 -75.22 -18.46
C HIS A 679 -50.65 -75.07 -19.73
N LYS A 680 -49.96 -74.77 -20.84
CA LYS A 680 -50.59 -74.74 -22.17
C LYS A 680 -50.24 -76.01 -22.95
N PRO A 681 -51.23 -76.62 -23.65
CA PRO A 681 -50.94 -77.70 -24.60
C PRO A 681 -49.97 -77.21 -25.67
N ALA A 682 -48.94 -78.00 -25.96
CA ALA A 682 -48.14 -77.77 -27.15
C ALA A 682 -48.98 -78.16 -28.38
N GLN A 683 -49.04 -77.29 -29.40
CA GLN A 683 -49.73 -77.59 -30.66
C GLN A 683 -48.96 -78.61 -31.50
#